data_AF-A0A2W2ANH2-F1
#
_entry.id   AF-A0A2W2ANH2-F1
#
_cell.length_a   1.000
_cell.length_b   1.000
_cell.length_c   1.000
_cell.angle_alpha   90.00
_cell.angle_beta   90.00
_cell.angle_gamma   90.00
#
_symmetry.space_group_name_H-M   'P 1'
#
loop_
_entity.id
_entity.type
_entity.pdbx_description
1 polymer ?
#
loop_
_entity_poly.entity_id
_entity_poly.type
_entity_poly.pdbx_seq_one_letter_code
_entity_poly.pdbx_strand_id
1 'polypeptide(L)'
;MGHGAFLDKAGNQIIPTASFVTSAIAWYINDAYGRVPLEKRTVFDRQLAAARRDRALSANQRLMLDLRAADWLYANAKPAPSDERNRRGLNGLAYVLRFDLPKTATPGTPVYGRPIDLGADFETYLQRYGFGTAVTLAPRSPTTNSGLAYINECRSHGVPIPPPIGDPRWVSQGFIPTDQLFLFNSSVEVMTYVSTSPEGMCIALPRSDDTNPADGVTVGLDGVICLGKRASPITGKSTTCFWDNQMGGRSFPFQKGTRIPIGFNDPAQVSPNPSGNFMSGGAQLTSPLAGMCTDCHAGQNPFIVHPRNPVPPRAFGQPQFPSAETVLGKLGKPPFNMPMFGDTWYDPIVLASWPQNTKRLNDAYLPNACAGCHAAGGTGGQLPHLSTELPGYCNRVLRQAIQVGVPHSMPQGTPGSAAGDADVKAIADITPTTANPTPFCGIGPTAGPSDRGDPHIVTTNGIAYDFQAAGEFVALRDQDGSFELQTRQSPVLTNFIPGPDRYHGIASCVSLNTAVALKLGRQRVTYQQTGVAGKEQRVQLRIDGRATTLESGRLDLGNGNAITANGGGSLTFAAADGTRVIATPRYWDSQGYWYIDVEVLGTSARAGIMGHVAGGEWLPRGGGRENFGAMPATLADRFAVLYGKFARTWRVTDKTSLFDYAAGQTAKSFVDPDWPATNNRCQVSALGGAPLVKEPASLEIAKQACAGVPDKQAREQCIFDVQVLGDVGAVKAYLRTLELRAAVQATIR
;
A
#
# COMPACT_ATOMS: atom_id res chain seq x y z
N MET A 1 28.62 12.42 8.92
CA MET A 1 27.96 13.13 7.80
C MET A 1 27.07 14.23 8.35
N GLY A 2 27.13 15.41 7.74
CA GLY A 2 26.23 16.54 8.01
C GLY A 2 26.02 17.34 6.74
N HIS A 3 24.79 17.73 6.41
CA HIS A 3 24.46 18.54 5.23
C HIS A 3 24.92 17.95 3.87
N GLY A 4 24.86 16.62 3.70
CA GLY A 4 25.30 15.96 2.45
C GLY A 4 26.82 15.84 2.28
N ALA A 5 27.60 16.42 3.21
CA ALA A 5 29.04 16.31 3.25
C ALA A 5 29.51 15.19 4.21
N PHE A 6 30.56 14.49 3.79
CA PHE A 6 31.36 13.65 4.68
C PHE A 6 32.29 14.57 5.44
N LEU A 7 32.33 14.45 6.76
CA LEU A 7 33.11 15.32 7.63
C LEU A 7 34.10 14.48 8.43
N ASP A 8 35.30 14.99 8.64
CA ASP A 8 36.26 14.42 9.60
C ASP A 8 35.84 14.74 11.05
N LYS A 9 36.64 14.31 12.03
CA LYS A 9 36.38 14.54 13.46
C LYS A 9 36.45 16.02 13.87
N ALA A 10 37.15 16.85 13.10
CA ALA A 10 37.25 18.30 13.31
C ALA A 10 36.12 19.07 12.60
N GLY A 11 35.25 18.39 11.86
CA GLY A 11 34.14 18.99 11.13
C GLY A 11 34.49 19.47 9.73
N ASN A 12 35.70 19.19 9.23
CA ASN A 12 36.09 19.56 7.87
C ASN A 12 35.50 18.59 6.86
N GLN A 13 35.05 19.11 5.71
CA GLN A 13 34.59 18.27 4.61
C GLN A 13 35.74 17.42 4.05
N ILE A 14 35.48 16.13 3.89
CA ILE A 14 36.37 15.16 3.26
C ILE A 14 35.80 14.68 1.94
N ILE A 15 36.69 14.34 1.00
CA ILE A 15 36.35 13.71 -0.27
C ILE A 15 36.28 12.20 -0.04
N PRO A 16 35.13 11.53 -0.28
CA PRO A 16 35.01 10.09 -0.10
C PRO A 16 35.86 9.35 -1.14
N THR A 17 36.94 8.70 -0.70
CA THR A 17 37.72 7.81 -1.57
C THR A 17 37.14 6.41 -1.58
N ALA A 18 37.48 5.59 -2.58
CA ALA A 18 37.08 4.18 -2.62
C ALA A 18 37.48 3.41 -1.34
N SER A 19 38.68 3.70 -0.80
CA SER A 19 39.17 3.09 0.45
C SER A 19 38.33 3.49 1.66
N PHE A 20 37.98 4.78 1.76
CA PHE A 20 37.10 5.28 2.81
C PHE A 20 35.73 4.63 2.75
N VAL A 21 35.09 4.59 1.58
CA VAL A 21 33.76 4.01 1.38
C VAL A 21 33.76 2.52 1.72
N THR A 22 34.77 1.78 1.28
CA THR A 22 34.96 0.35 1.63
C THR A 22 35.01 0.16 3.14
N SER A 23 35.83 0.95 3.84
CA SER A 23 36.01 0.86 5.29
C SER A 23 34.73 1.22 6.05
N ALA A 24 34.00 2.23 5.56
CA ALA A 24 32.74 2.66 6.16
C ALA A 24 31.66 1.57 6.03
N ILE A 25 31.51 0.95 4.85
CA ILE A 25 30.56 -0.16 4.63
C ILE A 25 30.89 -1.34 5.55
N ALA A 26 32.17 -1.72 5.66
CA ALA A 26 32.60 -2.79 6.55
C ALA A 26 32.24 -2.50 8.02
N TRP A 27 32.37 -1.25 8.47
CA TRP A 27 31.93 -0.83 9.80
C TRP A 27 30.42 -1.01 10.00
N TYR A 28 29.60 -0.58 9.04
CA TYR A 28 28.14 -0.73 9.11
C TYR A 28 27.70 -2.20 9.15
N ILE A 29 28.32 -3.07 8.36
CA ILE A 29 28.09 -4.51 8.40
C ILE A 29 28.38 -5.04 9.81
N ASN A 30 29.55 -4.72 10.37
CA ASN A 30 29.96 -5.21 11.69
C ASN A 30 29.05 -4.70 12.83
N ASP A 31 28.60 -3.45 12.77
CA ASP A 31 27.69 -2.86 13.76
C ASP A 31 26.33 -3.59 13.82
N ALA A 32 25.75 -3.89 12.66
CA ALA A 32 24.43 -4.51 12.59
C ALA A 32 24.48 -6.03 12.76
N TYR A 33 25.55 -6.69 12.31
CA TYR A 33 25.62 -8.15 12.22
C TYR A 33 25.32 -8.86 13.55
N GLY A 34 25.94 -8.44 14.66
CA GLY A 34 25.74 -9.06 15.97
C GLY A 34 24.30 -8.96 16.51
N ARG A 35 23.51 -8.02 15.99
CA ARG A 35 22.12 -7.77 16.41
C ARG A 35 21.10 -8.55 15.58
N VAL A 36 21.53 -9.21 14.51
CA VAL A 36 20.67 -10.04 13.66
C VAL A 36 20.51 -11.45 14.28
N PRO A 37 19.28 -12.00 14.35
CA PRO A 37 19.05 -13.37 14.82
C PRO A 37 19.93 -14.40 14.10
N LEU A 38 20.39 -15.42 14.83
CA LEU A 38 21.34 -16.41 14.32
C LEU A 38 20.87 -17.09 13.03
N GLU A 39 19.59 -17.47 12.96
CA GLU A 39 18.95 -18.08 11.79
C GLU A 39 19.07 -17.21 10.52
N LYS A 40 18.98 -15.89 10.67
CA LYS A 40 19.06 -14.93 9.57
C LYS A 40 20.50 -14.65 9.17
N ARG A 41 21.45 -14.66 10.11
CA ARG A 41 22.88 -14.52 9.83
C ARG A 41 23.41 -15.64 8.93
N THR A 42 23.00 -16.88 9.18
CA THR A 42 23.42 -18.02 8.33
C THR A 42 22.94 -17.88 6.88
N VAL A 43 21.74 -17.35 6.67
CA VAL A 43 21.21 -17.07 5.32
C VAL A 43 21.98 -15.93 4.67
N PHE A 44 22.19 -14.83 5.40
CA PHE A 44 22.97 -13.67 4.96
C PHE A 44 24.38 -14.06 4.50
N ASP A 45 25.12 -14.79 5.33
CA ASP A 45 26.51 -15.17 5.03
C ASP A 45 26.59 -16.03 3.77
N ARG A 46 25.66 -16.97 3.61
CA ARG A 46 25.56 -17.82 2.42
C ARG A 46 25.27 -16.99 1.17
N GLN A 47 24.32 -16.07 1.25
CA GLN A 47 23.92 -15.20 0.14
C GLN A 47 25.05 -14.25 -0.28
N LEU A 48 25.67 -13.56 0.67
CA LEU A 48 26.76 -12.62 0.40
C LEU A 48 28.00 -13.34 -0.17
N ALA A 49 28.34 -14.52 0.37
CA ALA A 49 29.42 -15.33 -0.16
C ALA A 49 29.12 -15.90 -1.56
N ALA A 50 27.85 -16.21 -1.86
CA ALA A 50 27.43 -16.62 -3.19
C ALA A 50 27.52 -15.47 -4.22
N ALA A 51 27.08 -14.27 -3.84
CA ALA A 51 27.18 -13.08 -4.70
C ALA A 51 28.66 -12.73 -4.97
N ARG A 52 29.49 -12.59 -3.92
CA ARG A 52 30.91 -12.20 -4.06
C ARG A 52 31.77 -13.16 -4.88
N ARG A 53 31.32 -14.41 -5.11
CA ARG A 53 32.00 -15.38 -5.97
C ARG A 53 31.95 -15.03 -7.45
N ASP A 54 31.04 -14.16 -7.87
CA ASP A 54 30.97 -13.69 -9.25
C ASP A 54 32.18 -12.79 -9.57
N ARG A 55 33.01 -13.24 -10.53
CA ARG A 55 34.19 -12.51 -10.99
C ARG A 55 33.85 -11.44 -12.02
N ALA A 56 32.65 -11.46 -12.61
CA ALA A 56 32.21 -10.49 -13.60
C ALA A 56 31.83 -9.13 -12.99
N LEU A 57 31.60 -9.05 -11.68
CA LEU A 57 31.28 -7.77 -11.02
C LEU A 57 32.45 -6.78 -11.06
N SER A 58 32.14 -5.55 -11.50
CA SER A 58 33.04 -4.41 -11.42
C SER A 58 33.32 -4.00 -9.97
N ALA A 59 34.35 -3.19 -9.74
CA ALA A 59 34.70 -2.71 -8.41
C ALA A 59 33.55 -1.92 -7.75
N ASN A 60 32.86 -1.08 -8.52
CA ASN A 60 31.73 -0.28 -8.03
C ASN A 60 30.50 -1.15 -7.74
N GLN A 61 30.24 -2.17 -8.57
CA GLN A 61 29.19 -3.15 -8.32
C GLN A 61 29.46 -3.95 -7.04
N ARG A 62 30.71 -4.35 -6.78
CA ARG A 62 31.07 -5.03 -5.52
C ARG A 62 30.83 -4.15 -4.29
N LEU A 63 31.19 -2.87 -4.36
CA LEU A 63 30.93 -1.93 -3.26
C LEU A 63 29.44 -1.68 -3.06
N MET A 64 28.66 -1.59 -4.14
CA MET A 64 27.21 -1.45 -4.04
C MET A 64 26.57 -2.72 -3.45
N LEU A 65 27.01 -3.91 -3.83
CA LEU A 65 26.58 -5.18 -3.22
C LEU A 65 26.84 -5.18 -1.71
N ASP A 66 28.04 -4.78 -1.27
CA ASP A 66 28.40 -4.75 0.14
C ASP A 66 27.58 -3.70 0.92
N LEU A 67 27.31 -2.55 0.30
CA LEU A 67 26.43 -1.53 0.89
C LEU A 67 25.00 -2.08 1.08
N ARG A 68 24.46 -2.76 0.06
CA ARG A 68 23.11 -3.35 0.14
C ARG A 68 23.02 -4.49 1.13
N ALA A 69 24.10 -5.24 1.31
CA ALA A 69 24.22 -6.22 2.37
C ALA A 69 24.17 -5.56 3.76
N ALA A 70 24.79 -4.39 3.93
CA ALA A 70 24.67 -3.60 5.15
C ALA A 70 23.22 -3.14 5.39
N ASP A 71 22.54 -2.60 4.37
CA ASP A 71 21.10 -2.23 4.45
C ASP A 71 20.23 -3.40 4.91
N TRP A 72 20.46 -4.59 4.35
CA TRP A 72 19.75 -5.81 4.72
C TRP A 72 19.96 -6.16 6.20
N LEU A 73 21.19 -6.03 6.72
CA LEU A 73 21.48 -6.30 8.13
C LEU A 73 20.73 -5.34 9.05
N TYR A 74 20.70 -4.04 8.74
CA TYR A 74 19.95 -3.05 9.51
C TYR A 74 18.43 -3.29 9.46
N ALA A 75 17.90 -3.80 8.36
CA ALA A 75 16.48 -4.16 8.25
C ALA A 75 16.10 -5.41 9.09
N ASN A 76 17.08 -6.25 9.43
CA ASN A 76 16.87 -7.51 10.15
C ASN A 76 17.48 -7.54 11.56
N ALA A 77 18.19 -6.49 11.96
CA ALA A 77 18.78 -6.33 13.28
C ALA A 77 17.71 -5.94 14.31
N LYS A 78 17.94 -6.31 15.58
CA LYS A 78 17.19 -5.72 16.69
C LYS A 78 17.40 -4.20 16.71
N PRO A 79 16.33 -3.38 16.85
CA PRO A 79 16.45 -1.93 16.81
C PRO A 79 17.41 -1.37 17.86
N ALA A 80 18.21 -0.39 17.46
CA ALA A 80 19.08 0.39 18.32
C ALA A 80 18.83 1.90 18.12
N PRO A 81 19.01 2.74 19.17
CA PRO A 81 18.82 4.20 19.05
C PRO A 81 19.69 4.86 17.97
N SER A 82 20.83 4.27 17.62
CA SER A 82 21.73 4.75 16.57
C SER A 82 21.30 4.39 15.15
N ASP A 83 20.32 3.50 14.96
CA ASP A 83 19.98 2.95 13.64
C ASP A 83 19.48 4.02 12.68
N GLU A 84 18.70 5.00 13.15
CA GLU A 84 18.23 6.10 12.31
C GLU A 84 19.42 6.92 11.75
N ARG A 85 20.39 7.23 12.62
CA ARG A 85 21.62 7.94 12.23
C ARG A 85 22.47 7.11 11.28
N ASN A 86 22.59 5.81 11.55
CA ASN A 86 23.41 4.89 10.77
C ASN A 86 22.82 4.66 9.37
N ARG A 87 21.49 4.54 9.23
CA ARG A 87 20.80 4.44 7.94
C ARG A 87 20.94 5.71 7.10
N ARG A 88 20.95 6.89 7.72
CA ARG A 88 21.31 8.14 7.01
C ARG A 88 22.75 8.08 6.48
N GLY A 89 23.66 7.46 7.23
CA GLY A 89 25.03 7.13 6.82
C GLY A 89 25.10 6.24 5.57
N LEU A 90 24.38 5.13 5.59
CA LEU A 90 24.27 4.20 4.46
C LEU A 90 23.70 4.87 3.21
N ASN A 91 22.67 5.71 3.36
CA ASN A 91 22.09 6.46 2.24
C ASN A 91 23.09 7.42 1.59
N GLY A 92 23.95 8.08 2.38
CA GLY A 92 25.00 8.93 1.81
C GLY A 92 26.08 8.14 1.08
N LEU A 93 26.43 6.94 1.57
CA LEU A 93 27.32 6.04 0.85
C LEU A 93 26.67 5.52 -0.45
N ALA A 94 25.38 5.20 -0.42
CA ALA A 94 24.60 4.82 -1.61
C ALA A 94 24.63 5.89 -2.69
N TYR A 95 24.48 7.15 -2.27
CA TYR A 95 24.53 8.29 -3.16
C TYR A 95 25.92 8.46 -3.78
N VAL A 96 26.98 8.40 -2.95
CA VAL A 96 28.37 8.57 -3.39
C VAL A 96 28.81 7.46 -4.36
N LEU A 97 28.32 6.23 -4.18
CA LEU A 97 28.60 5.12 -5.10
C LEU A 97 27.90 5.23 -6.46
N ARG A 98 27.12 6.28 -6.73
CA ARG A 98 26.60 6.59 -8.07
C ARG A 98 27.59 7.36 -8.93
N PHE A 99 28.75 7.69 -8.38
CA PHE A 99 29.80 8.43 -9.06
C PHE A 99 31.12 7.68 -8.98
N ASP A 100 32.02 7.96 -9.92
CA ASP A 100 33.40 7.47 -9.85
C ASP A 100 34.10 8.04 -8.61
N LEU A 101 34.64 7.15 -7.78
CA LEU A 101 35.34 7.54 -6.56
C LEU A 101 36.81 7.84 -6.82
N PRO A 102 37.32 9.00 -6.35
CA PRO A 102 38.73 9.32 -6.51
C PRO A 102 39.59 8.36 -5.69
N LYS A 103 40.77 8.04 -6.25
CA LYS A 103 41.78 7.21 -5.56
C LYS A 103 42.45 7.97 -4.42
N THR A 104 42.63 9.28 -4.55
CA THR A 104 43.27 10.16 -3.56
C THR A 104 42.40 11.39 -3.31
N ALA A 105 42.35 11.85 -2.06
CA ALA A 105 41.66 13.08 -1.68
C ALA A 105 42.61 14.27 -1.87
N THR A 106 42.73 14.77 -3.11
CA THR A 106 43.59 15.92 -3.42
C THR A 106 42.78 17.23 -3.38
N PRO A 107 43.28 18.31 -2.74
CA PRO A 107 42.62 19.61 -2.74
C PRO A 107 42.32 20.11 -4.16
N GLY A 108 41.09 20.57 -4.42
CA GLY A 108 40.64 21.04 -5.74
C GLY A 108 39.98 19.97 -6.63
N THR A 109 39.93 18.70 -6.19
CA THR A 109 39.17 17.65 -6.88
C THR A 109 37.67 17.86 -6.62
N PRO A 110 36.79 17.81 -7.65
CA PRO A 110 35.35 17.87 -7.45
C PRO A 110 34.89 16.83 -6.43
N VAL A 111 33.97 17.23 -5.54
CA VAL A 111 33.45 16.37 -4.45
C VAL A 111 32.75 15.11 -4.99
N TYR A 112 32.25 15.17 -6.22
CA TYR A 112 31.61 14.06 -6.93
C TYR A 112 32.24 13.89 -8.32
N GLY A 113 32.60 12.65 -8.67
CA GLY A 113 33.14 12.28 -9.97
C GLY A 113 32.06 12.21 -11.06
N ARG A 114 32.39 11.59 -12.20
CA ARG A 114 31.40 11.33 -13.26
C ARG A 114 30.35 10.33 -12.75
N PRO A 115 29.06 10.50 -13.06
CA PRO A 115 28.06 9.47 -12.81
C PRO A 115 28.48 8.16 -13.46
N ILE A 116 28.31 7.05 -12.74
CA ILE A 116 28.59 5.72 -13.25
C ILE A 116 27.28 4.98 -13.54
N ASP A 117 27.28 4.23 -14.63
CA ASP A 117 26.23 3.25 -14.88
C ASP A 117 26.62 1.92 -14.23
N LEU A 118 25.79 1.42 -13.33
CA LEU A 118 25.98 0.11 -12.69
C LEU A 118 25.47 -1.03 -13.57
N GLY A 119 24.83 -0.73 -14.70
CA GLY A 119 24.22 -1.67 -15.62
C GLY A 119 22.79 -2.02 -15.23
N ALA A 120 21.89 -2.04 -16.22
CA ALA A 120 20.45 -2.29 -16.00
C ALA A 120 20.14 -3.64 -15.32
N ASP A 121 20.99 -4.66 -15.53
CA ASP A 121 20.81 -6.00 -14.96
C ASP A 121 21.39 -6.17 -13.55
N PHE A 122 22.14 -5.18 -13.06
CA PHE A 122 22.82 -5.31 -11.77
C PHE A 122 21.84 -5.34 -10.60
N GLU A 123 20.69 -4.68 -10.72
CA GLU A 123 19.67 -4.74 -9.68
C GLU A 123 19.00 -6.11 -9.62
N THR A 124 18.71 -6.71 -10.78
CA THR A 124 18.24 -8.10 -10.91
C THR A 124 19.27 -9.08 -10.32
N TYR A 125 20.56 -8.81 -10.51
CA TYR A 125 21.64 -9.56 -9.89
C TYR A 125 21.58 -9.45 -8.35
N LEU A 126 21.44 -8.23 -7.79
CA LEU A 126 21.31 -8.04 -6.35
C LEU A 126 20.07 -8.74 -5.78
N GLN A 127 18.94 -8.67 -6.47
CA GLN A 127 17.69 -9.34 -6.10
C GLN A 127 17.84 -10.86 -6.04
N ARG A 128 18.54 -11.48 -7.00
CA ARG A 128 18.83 -12.93 -7.01
C ARG A 128 19.49 -13.41 -5.72
N TYR A 129 20.34 -12.58 -5.13
CA TYR A 129 21.05 -12.89 -3.88
C TYR A 129 20.40 -12.28 -2.63
N GLY A 130 19.21 -11.67 -2.75
CA GLY A 130 18.48 -11.12 -1.59
C GLY A 130 18.94 -9.74 -1.12
N PHE A 131 19.72 -9.02 -1.93
CA PHE A 131 20.27 -7.68 -1.63
C PHE A 131 19.72 -6.57 -2.53
N GLY A 132 18.74 -6.86 -3.39
CA GLY A 132 18.13 -5.84 -4.24
C GLY A 132 17.25 -4.86 -3.48
N THR A 133 17.09 -3.67 -4.06
CA THR A 133 16.01 -2.74 -3.73
C THR A 133 14.68 -3.37 -4.07
N ALA A 134 13.75 -3.22 -3.13
CA ALA A 134 12.34 -3.42 -3.39
C ALA A 134 11.87 -2.34 -4.37
N VAL A 135 11.86 -2.65 -5.68
CA VAL A 135 10.88 -2.07 -6.60
C VAL A 135 10.35 -3.12 -7.57
N THR A 136 9.07 -3.49 -7.43
CA THR A 136 8.21 -3.88 -8.55
C THR A 136 6.72 -3.92 -8.19
N LEU A 137 5.89 -3.03 -8.75
CA LEU A 137 4.51 -3.37 -9.18
C LEU A 137 4.21 -2.56 -10.45
N ALA A 138 3.79 -3.26 -11.51
CA ALA A 138 3.60 -2.80 -12.89
C ALA A 138 2.43 -1.80 -13.11
N PRO A 139 2.27 -1.21 -14.32
CA PRO A 139 3.21 -0.50 -15.17
C PRO A 139 2.97 1.02 -15.04
N ARG A 140 4.00 1.79 -14.68
CA ARG A 140 4.10 3.24 -14.90
C ARG A 140 5.56 3.56 -14.73
N SER A 141 6.24 3.91 -15.82
CA SER A 141 7.68 4.15 -15.79
C SER A 141 7.95 5.29 -14.80
N PRO A 142 8.55 5.02 -13.63
CA PRO A 142 8.98 6.08 -12.75
C PRO A 142 9.86 7.04 -13.56
N THR A 143 9.66 8.35 -13.38
CA THR A 143 10.44 9.29 -14.18
C THR A 143 11.91 9.20 -13.79
N THR A 144 12.77 9.18 -14.80
CA THR A 144 14.21 9.44 -14.66
C THR A 144 14.58 10.81 -15.23
N ASN A 145 13.58 11.55 -15.72
CA ASN A 145 13.78 12.82 -16.38
C ASN A 145 13.98 13.94 -15.35
N SER A 146 14.75 14.94 -15.74
CA SER A 146 14.98 16.15 -14.97
C SER A 146 14.88 17.38 -15.87
N GLY A 147 14.75 18.55 -15.26
CA GLY A 147 14.77 19.82 -15.98
C GLY A 147 13.71 19.90 -17.09
N LEU A 148 14.14 20.34 -18.27
CA LEU A 148 13.27 20.44 -19.45
C LEU A 148 12.67 19.08 -19.87
N ALA A 149 13.39 17.97 -19.70
CA ALA A 149 12.86 16.65 -20.04
C ALA A 149 11.67 16.30 -19.13
N TYR A 150 11.76 16.62 -17.84
CA TYR A 150 10.66 16.42 -16.90
C TYR A 150 9.47 17.35 -17.21
N ILE A 151 9.74 18.61 -17.55
CA ILE A 151 8.70 19.56 -17.99
C ILE A 151 7.95 19.00 -19.21
N ASN A 152 8.66 18.47 -20.19
CA ASN A 152 8.07 17.92 -21.41
C ASN A 152 7.25 16.66 -21.12
N GLU A 153 7.70 15.81 -20.20
CA GLU A 153 6.95 14.65 -19.73
C GLU A 153 5.66 15.07 -19.01
N CYS A 154 5.72 16.03 -18.09
CA CYS A 154 4.54 16.58 -17.44
C CYS A 154 3.52 17.13 -18.47
N ARG A 155 4.01 17.88 -19.47
CA ARG A 155 3.16 18.43 -20.53
C ARG A 155 2.52 17.34 -21.38
N SER A 156 3.26 16.30 -21.77
CA SER A 156 2.71 15.21 -22.58
C SER A 156 1.66 14.39 -21.85
N HIS A 157 1.71 14.39 -20.51
CA HIS A 157 0.68 13.80 -19.65
C HIS A 157 -0.47 14.76 -19.30
N GLY A 158 -0.56 15.92 -19.95
CA GLY A 158 -1.66 16.86 -19.74
C GLY A 158 -1.58 17.65 -18.43
N VAL A 159 -0.39 17.75 -17.82
CA VAL A 159 -0.17 18.61 -16.65
C VAL A 159 0.17 20.03 -17.12
N PRO A 160 -0.47 21.08 -16.56
CA PRO A 160 -0.11 22.45 -16.88
C PRO A 160 1.31 22.77 -16.37
N ILE A 161 2.09 23.42 -17.22
CA ILE A 161 3.44 23.89 -16.85
C ILE A 161 3.32 25.37 -16.47
N PRO A 162 3.53 25.74 -15.20
CA PRO A 162 3.44 27.12 -14.80
C PRO A 162 4.65 27.92 -15.30
N PRO A 163 4.51 29.23 -15.48
CA PRO A 163 5.66 30.10 -15.69
C PRO A 163 6.50 30.23 -14.42
N PRO A 164 7.69 30.86 -14.49
CA PRO A 164 8.47 31.19 -13.30
C PRO A 164 7.60 31.85 -12.22
N ILE A 165 7.85 31.50 -10.95
CA ILE A 165 7.21 32.20 -9.81
C ILE A 165 7.51 33.69 -9.95
N GLY A 166 6.54 34.55 -9.65
CA GLY A 166 6.65 36.01 -9.85
C GLY A 166 6.26 36.50 -11.25
N ASP A 167 5.92 35.60 -12.18
CA ASP A 167 5.27 35.98 -13.44
C ASP A 167 3.80 36.44 -13.18
N PRO A 168 3.29 37.49 -13.85
CA PRO A 168 1.93 38.02 -13.62
C PRO A 168 0.78 37.03 -13.84
N ARG A 169 1.02 35.89 -14.51
CA ARG A 169 0.02 34.82 -14.66
C ARG A 169 -0.24 34.06 -13.36
N TRP A 170 0.64 34.19 -12.36
CA TRP A 170 0.37 33.73 -11.01
C TRP A 170 -0.55 34.71 -10.30
N VAL A 171 -1.73 34.25 -9.89
CA VAL A 171 -2.76 35.07 -9.23
C VAL A 171 -2.78 34.77 -7.74
N SER A 172 -2.62 35.81 -6.93
CA SER A 172 -2.83 35.75 -5.48
C SER A 172 -4.32 35.63 -5.17
N GLN A 173 -4.69 34.61 -4.40
CA GLN A 173 -6.07 34.38 -3.94
C GLN A 173 -6.34 34.96 -2.55
N GLY A 174 -5.31 35.56 -1.95
CA GLY A 174 -5.27 36.05 -0.58
C GLY A 174 -4.40 35.16 0.33
N PHE A 175 -4.39 35.51 1.61
CA PHE A 175 -3.58 34.86 2.63
C PHE A 175 -4.43 33.91 3.49
N ILE A 176 -3.83 32.81 3.92
CA ILE A 176 -4.44 31.91 4.90
C ILE A 176 -4.10 32.45 6.30
N PRO A 177 -5.11 32.74 7.14
CA PRO A 177 -4.90 33.04 8.54
C PRO A 177 -4.10 31.93 9.26
N THR A 178 -3.19 32.30 10.15
CA THR A 178 -2.32 31.33 10.84
C THR A 178 -3.10 30.33 11.68
N ASP A 179 -4.25 30.73 12.23
CA ASP A 179 -5.21 29.88 12.95
C ASP A 179 -6.05 28.96 12.04
N GLN A 180 -5.76 28.92 10.74
CA GLN A 180 -6.35 28.00 9.77
C GLN A 180 -5.32 27.05 9.13
N LEU A 181 -4.03 27.16 9.51
CA LEU A 181 -2.94 26.35 8.97
C LEU A 181 -2.61 25.14 9.85
N PHE A 182 -2.94 23.92 9.42
CA PHE A 182 -2.73 22.75 10.28
C PHE A 182 -1.28 22.21 10.31
N LEU A 183 -0.38 22.73 9.47
CA LEU A 183 1.02 22.27 9.36
C LEU A 183 2.07 23.34 9.75
N PHE A 184 1.70 24.63 9.77
CA PHE A 184 2.66 25.74 9.84
C PHE A 184 2.13 26.94 10.62
N ASN A 185 3.03 27.72 11.22
CA ASN A 185 2.69 28.87 12.08
C ASN A 185 3.05 30.24 11.46
N SER A 186 3.25 30.33 10.15
CA SER A 186 3.60 31.56 9.42
C SER A 186 2.49 31.99 8.47
N SER A 187 2.50 33.25 8.02
CA SER A 187 1.57 33.72 6.99
C SER A 187 1.83 32.98 5.68
N VAL A 188 0.76 32.56 5.00
CA VAL A 188 0.84 31.81 3.74
C VAL A 188 0.02 32.50 2.67
N GLU A 189 0.66 32.92 1.59
CA GLU A 189 0.00 33.45 0.40
C GLU A 189 -0.45 32.30 -0.51
N VAL A 190 -1.71 32.31 -0.95
CA VAL A 190 -2.23 31.30 -1.87
C VAL A 190 -2.04 31.78 -3.31
N MET A 191 -0.98 31.32 -3.97
CA MET A 191 -0.70 31.64 -5.36
C MET A 191 -1.19 30.52 -6.27
N THR A 192 -1.94 30.88 -7.31
CA THR A 192 -2.52 29.93 -8.25
C THR A 192 -2.17 30.27 -9.69
N TYR A 193 -1.96 29.24 -10.51
CA TYR A 193 -1.85 29.35 -11.96
C TYR A 193 -2.87 28.40 -12.58
N VAL A 194 -3.76 28.91 -13.42
CA VAL A 194 -4.82 28.11 -14.06
C VAL A 194 -4.57 28.10 -15.57
N SER A 195 -4.72 26.94 -16.18
CA SER A 195 -4.52 26.72 -17.61
C SER A 195 -5.75 26.06 -18.22
N THR A 196 -6.09 26.45 -19.45
CA THR A 196 -7.14 25.82 -20.26
C THR A 196 -6.60 24.78 -21.24
N SER A 197 -5.30 24.80 -21.55
CA SER A 197 -4.66 23.86 -22.46
C SER A 197 -3.17 23.61 -22.09
N PRO A 198 -2.86 22.49 -21.43
CA PRO A 198 -3.80 21.49 -20.92
C PRO A 198 -4.65 22.07 -19.77
N GLU A 199 -5.90 21.62 -19.65
CA GLU A 199 -6.83 22.05 -18.60
C GLU A 199 -6.35 21.56 -17.23
N GLY A 200 -6.11 22.48 -16.30
CA GLY A 200 -5.59 22.15 -14.98
C GLY A 200 -5.16 23.38 -14.19
N MET A 201 -4.51 23.16 -13.05
CA MET A 201 -3.96 24.24 -12.25
C MET A 201 -2.68 23.87 -11.52
N CYS A 202 -1.96 24.89 -11.07
CA CYS A 202 -0.87 24.80 -10.12
C CYS A 202 -1.14 25.66 -8.90
N ILE A 203 -0.62 25.23 -7.74
CA ILE A 203 -0.61 26.01 -6.51
C ILE A 203 0.83 26.16 -6.00
N ALA A 204 1.15 27.34 -5.50
CA ALA A 204 2.35 27.63 -4.75
C ALA A 204 1.95 28.36 -3.45
N LEU A 205 2.65 28.07 -2.36
CA LEU A 205 2.35 28.63 -1.04
C LEU A 205 3.56 29.37 -0.45
N PRO A 206 3.93 30.55 -0.99
CA PRO A 206 4.97 31.39 -0.38
C PRO A 206 4.60 31.79 1.04
N ARG A 207 5.60 31.86 1.91
CA ARG A 207 5.43 32.05 3.35
C ARG A 207 6.29 33.16 3.88
N SER A 208 5.77 33.87 4.87
CA SER A 208 6.49 34.93 5.56
C SER A 208 6.02 35.03 7.00
N ASP A 209 6.86 35.60 7.85
CA ASP A 209 6.45 36.00 9.20
C ASP A 209 5.53 37.23 9.15
N ASP A 210 5.61 38.02 8.06
CA ASP A 210 4.70 39.14 7.78
C ASP A 210 3.37 38.65 7.21
N THR A 211 2.25 39.22 7.67
CA THR A 211 0.88 38.83 7.26
C THR A 211 0.47 39.29 5.86
N ASN A 212 1.23 40.20 5.25
CA ASN A 212 1.11 40.61 3.85
C ASN A 212 2.44 41.25 3.41
N PRO A 213 3.47 40.46 3.08
CA PRO A 213 4.78 41.00 2.75
C PRO A 213 4.71 41.84 1.47
N ALA A 214 5.32 43.03 1.52
CA ALA A 214 5.54 43.87 0.35
C ALA A 214 6.57 43.23 -0.61
N ASP A 215 6.64 43.72 -1.85
CA ASP A 215 7.72 43.32 -2.77
C ASP A 215 9.09 43.66 -2.16
N GLY A 216 10.07 42.79 -2.37
CA GLY A 216 11.40 42.94 -1.75
C GLY A 216 11.50 42.49 -0.29
N VAL A 217 10.45 41.86 0.27
CA VAL A 217 10.54 41.10 1.53
C VAL A 217 10.91 39.64 1.23
N THR A 218 11.76 39.06 2.09
CA THR A 218 12.14 37.64 1.97
C THR A 218 10.95 36.74 2.31
N VAL A 219 10.55 35.92 1.35
CA VAL A 219 9.54 34.87 1.52
C VAL A 219 10.19 33.50 1.33
N GLY A 220 9.66 32.48 2.01
CA GLY A 220 10.02 31.08 1.83
C GLY A 220 9.02 30.35 0.93
N LEU A 221 9.47 29.53 -0.02
CA LEU A 221 8.60 28.62 -0.76
C LEU A 221 9.11 27.19 -0.67
N ASP A 222 8.23 26.27 -0.32
CA ASP A 222 8.62 24.87 -0.28
C ASP A 222 8.54 24.29 -1.71
N GLY A 223 7.33 24.15 -2.25
CA GLY A 223 7.15 23.61 -3.60
C GLY A 223 5.93 24.13 -4.35
N VAL A 224 5.82 23.66 -5.59
CA VAL A 224 4.75 23.90 -6.54
C VAL A 224 4.15 22.55 -6.94
N ILE A 225 2.83 22.45 -6.85
CA ILE A 225 2.10 21.25 -7.24
C ILE A 225 1.22 21.63 -8.41
N CYS A 226 1.27 20.85 -9.50
CA CYS A 226 0.39 21.04 -10.65
C CYS A 226 -0.39 19.77 -10.95
N LEU A 227 -1.70 19.93 -11.16
CA LEU A 227 -2.64 18.87 -11.50
C LEU A 227 -3.23 19.12 -12.89
N GLY A 228 -3.11 18.14 -13.76
CA GLY A 228 -3.90 18.04 -14.99
C GLY A 228 -5.30 17.54 -14.65
N LYS A 229 -6.34 18.29 -15.04
CA LYS A 229 -7.72 17.92 -14.75
C LYS A 229 -8.13 16.68 -15.54
N ARG A 230 -7.90 16.71 -16.85
CA ARG A 230 -8.34 15.64 -17.76
C ARG A 230 -7.47 14.39 -17.64
N ALA A 231 -8.07 13.25 -17.98
CA ALA A 231 -7.33 12.03 -18.16
C ALA A 231 -6.25 12.20 -19.25
N SER A 232 -5.01 11.86 -18.91
CA SER A 232 -3.90 11.83 -19.86
C SER A 232 -4.20 10.83 -20.98
N PRO A 233 -3.90 11.17 -22.25
CA PRO A 233 -4.02 10.22 -23.35
C PRO A 233 -3.03 9.04 -23.23
N ILE A 234 -2.00 9.17 -22.38
CA ILE A 234 -0.97 8.16 -22.17
C ILE A 234 -1.40 7.17 -21.07
N THR A 235 -1.90 7.67 -19.94
CA THR A 235 -2.19 6.83 -18.76
C THR A 235 -3.68 6.54 -18.58
N GLY A 236 -4.57 7.26 -19.28
CA GLY A 236 -6.00 7.22 -19.04
C GLY A 236 -6.42 7.83 -17.69
N LYS A 237 -5.50 8.50 -16.98
CA LYS A 237 -5.74 9.12 -15.68
C LYS A 237 -5.28 10.57 -15.64
N SER A 238 -5.93 11.39 -14.81
CA SER A 238 -5.40 12.70 -14.40
C SER A 238 -3.98 12.52 -13.88
N THR A 239 -3.12 13.53 -14.03
CA THR A 239 -1.70 13.42 -13.70
C THR A 239 -1.25 14.62 -12.89
N THR A 240 -0.32 14.41 -11.95
CA THR A 240 0.26 15.45 -11.10
C THR A 240 1.77 15.50 -11.27
N CYS A 241 2.32 16.71 -11.34
CA CYS A 241 3.76 16.96 -11.26
C CYS A 241 4.11 17.85 -10.08
N PHE A 242 5.31 17.64 -9.56
CA PHE A 242 5.82 18.31 -8.37
C PHE A 242 7.12 19.02 -8.71
N TRP A 243 7.24 20.25 -8.22
CA TRP A 243 8.51 20.95 -8.15
C TRP A 243 8.75 21.40 -6.72
N ASP A 244 9.96 21.25 -6.22
CA ASP A 244 10.31 21.56 -4.83
C ASP A 244 11.64 22.31 -4.78
N ASN A 245 11.89 22.93 -3.64
CA ASN A 245 13.17 23.53 -3.34
C ASN A 245 14.26 22.46 -3.17
N GLN A 246 15.48 22.81 -3.55
CA GLN A 246 16.63 21.91 -3.44
C GLN A 246 17.29 21.97 -2.05
N MET A 247 16.68 22.62 -1.06
CA MET A 247 17.35 23.02 0.17
C MET A 247 17.12 22.07 1.35
N GLY A 248 16.77 20.81 1.05
CA GLY A 248 16.70 19.76 2.05
C GLY A 248 15.68 20.01 3.15
N GLY A 249 14.44 20.32 2.76
CA GLY A 249 13.32 20.50 3.68
C GLY A 249 13.30 21.85 4.40
N ARG A 250 14.18 22.78 4.01
CA ARG A 250 14.10 24.19 4.40
C ARG A 250 13.39 24.99 3.32
N SER A 251 12.58 25.96 3.73
CA SER A 251 11.87 26.81 2.78
C SER A 251 12.82 27.65 1.95
N PHE A 252 12.62 27.71 0.64
CA PHE A 252 13.42 28.46 -0.33
C PHE A 252 13.28 29.98 -0.15
N PRO A 253 14.28 30.71 0.41
CA PRO A 253 14.17 32.14 0.58
C PRO A 253 14.40 32.86 -0.75
N PHE A 254 13.49 33.76 -1.09
CA PHE A 254 13.68 34.69 -2.19
C PHE A 254 12.95 36.01 -1.89
N GLN A 255 13.38 37.07 -2.54
CA GLN A 255 12.68 38.35 -2.45
C GLN A 255 11.37 38.27 -3.22
N LYS A 256 10.24 38.60 -2.57
CA LYS A 256 8.94 38.67 -3.25
C LYS A 256 9.03 39.60 -4.46
N GLY A 257 8.46 39.18 -5.58
CA GLY A 257 8.60 39.82 -6.89
C GLY A 257 9.76 39.30 -7.75
N THR A 258 10.68 38.50 -7.19
CA THR A 258 11.75 37.87 -7.98
C THR A 258 11.19 36.76 -8.86
N ARG A 259 11.70 36.64 -10.09
CA ARG A 259 11.38 35.51 -10.97
C ARG A 259 12.18 34.27 -10.59
N ILE A 260 11.49 33.19 -10.18
CA ILE A 260 12.13 31.90 -9.85
C ILE A 260 11.76 30.86 -10.90
N PRO A 261 12.73 30.34 -11.68
CA PRO A 261 12.48 29.33 -12.71
C PRO A 261 11.90 28.02 -12.15
N ILE A 262 11.05 27.36 -12.97
CA ILE A 262 10.48 26.03 -12.70
C ILE A 262 11.17 25.01 -13.63
N GLY A 263 11.71 23.91 -13.09
CA GLY A 263 12.29 22.79 -13.85
C GLY A 263 13.45 23.16 -14.78
N PHE A 264 14.30 24.11 -14.36
CA PHE A 264 15.32 24.72 -15.21
C PHE A 264 16.45 23.77 -15.62
N ASN A 265 16.86 23.81 -16.91
CA ASN A 265 18.08 23.18 -17.41
C ASN A 265 18.54 23.74 -18.78
N ASP A 266 18.53 25.07 -18.97
CA ASP A 266 18.91 25.71 -20.26
C ASP A 266 19.91 26.88 -20.09
N PRO A 267 21.07 26.88 -20.78
CA PRO A 267 22.00 28.01 -20.83
C PRO A 267 21.51 29.27 -21.57
N ALA A 268 20.36 29.27 -22.26
CA ALA A 268 19.85 30.40 -23.07
C ALA A 268 18.59 31.10 -22.53
N GLN A 269 18.02 30.66 -21.40
CA GLN A 269 16.91 31.37 -20.72
C GLN A 269 17.38 32.07 -19.45
N VAL A 270 16.67 33.16 -19.10
CA VAL A 270 16.88 34.07 -17.95
C VAL A 270 17.66 33.37 -16.84
N SER A 271 18.89 33.85 -16.58
CA SER A 271 19.78 33.29 -15.57
C SER A 271 19.01 32.94 -14.29
N PRO A 272 19.36 31.85 -13.60
CA PRO A 272 18.99 31.68 -12.20
C PRO A 272 19.23 33.00 -11.47
N ASN A 273 18.48 33.28 -10.40
CA ASN A 273 18.80 34.45 -9.60
C ASN A 273 20.31 34.44 -9.25
N PRO A 274 20.95 35.56 -8.88
CA PRO A 274 22.41 35.59 -8.64
C PRO A 274 22.95 34.52 -7.68
N SER A 275 22.08 33.85 -6.91
CA SER A 275 22.36 32.74 -6.00
C SER A 275 22.22 31.33 -6.63
N GLY A 276 21.89 31.19 -7.92
CA GLY A 276 21.79 29.89 -8.60
C GLY A 276 20.46 29.15 -8.39
N ASN A 277 19.41 29.85 -7.95
CA ASN A 277 18.25 29.19 -7.40
C ASN A 277 17.10 28.92 -8.42
N PHE A 278 16.52 27.71 -8.39
CA PHE A 278 15.35 27.30 -9.17
C PHE A 278 14.58 26.14 -8.50
N MET A 279 13.32 25.94 -8.90
CA MET A 279 12.48 24.82 -8.45
C MET A 279 12.78 23.55 -9.24
N SER A 280 13.22 22.50 -8.56
CA SER A 280 13.60 21.23 -9.17
C SER A 280 12.40 20.31 -9.35
N GLY A 281 12.40 19.48 -10.39
CA GLY A 281 11.35 18.48 -10.62
C GLY A 281 11.93 17.13 -11.06
N GLY A 282 11.12 16.07 -10.97
CA GLY A 282 11.51 14.72 -11.42
C GLY A 282 12.77 14.22 -10.73
N ALA A 283 13.72 13.73 -11.52
CA ALA A 283 15.00 13.22 -11.04
C ALA A 283 15.96 14.27 -10.47
N GLN A 284 15.62 15.56 -10.46
CA GLN A 284 16.33 16.58 -9.66
C GLN A 284 15.84 16.65 -8.20
N LEU A 285 14.72 16.02 -7.87
CA LEU A 285 14.20 15.91 -6.50
C LEU A 285 14.89 14.75 -5.77
N THR A 286 16.21 14.86 -5.62
CA THR A 286 17.07 13.79 -5.08
C THR A 286 17.43 13.97 -3.61
N SER A 287 17.12 15.13 -3.03
CA SER A 287 17.41 15.39 -1.63
C SER A 287 16.52 14.51 -0.75
N PRO A 288 17.07 13.57 0.05
CA PRO A 288 16.28 12.78 1.01
C PRO A 288 15.72 13.65 2.15
N LEU A 289 16.14 14.91 2.24
CA LEU A 289 15.65 15.91 3.19
C LEU A 289 14.53 16.78 2.58
N ALA A 290 14.51 16.97 1.25
CA ALA A 290 13.31 17.48 0.59
C ALA A 290 12.29 16.33 0.66
N GLY A 291 11.14 16.58 1.30
CA GLY A 291 10.17 15.52 1.55
C GLY A 291 9.78 14.80 0.26
N MET A 292 9.48 13.51 0.33
CA MET A 292 8.81 12.82 -0.77
C MET A 292 7.42 13.46 -0.90
N CYS A 293 7.20 14.35 -1.87
CA CYS A 293 5.95 15.13 -1.92
C CYS A 293 4.73 14.21 -1.88
N THR A 294 4.77 13.09 -2.59
CA THR A 294 3.68 12.10 -2.65
C THR A 294 3.48 11.30 -1.36
N ASP A 295 4.39 11.39 -0.38
CA ASP A 295 4.16 10.86 0.98
C ASP A 295 3.10 11.69 1.72
N CYS A 296 3.08 13.01 1.55
CA CYS A 296 2.05 13.89 2.15
C CYS A 296 0.91 14.19 1.17
N HIS A 297 1.21 14.33 -0.11
CA HIS A 297 0.28 14.66 -1.18
C HIS A 297 -0.18 13.39 -1.89
N ALA A 298 -0.88 12.52 -1.14
CA ALA A 298 -1.37 11.23 -1.59
C ALA A 298 -2.89 11.16 -1.74
N GLY A 299 -3.67 12.08 -1.17
CA GLY A 299 -5.14 12.03 -1.32
C GLY A 299 -5.59 12.28 -2.77
N GLN A 300 -6.86 12.07 -3.08
CA GLN A 300 -7.43 12.46 -4.38
C GLN A 300 -7.21 13.95 -4.67
N ASN A 301 -7.23 14.76 -3.62
CA ASN A 301 -6.80 16.15 -3.67
C ASN A 301 -5.28 16.22 -3.43
N PRO A 302 -4.45 16.47 -4.46
CA PRO A 302 -3.01 16.59 -4.29
C PRO A 302 -2.63 17.84 -3.50
N PHE A 303 -3.53 18.81 -3.33
CA PHE A 303 -3.23 20.09 -2.67
C PHE A 303 -3.44 20.05 -1.15
N ILE A 304 -4.08 19.01 -0.60
CA ILE A 304 -4.42 18.89 0.83
C ILE A 304 -5.26 20.10 1.29
N VAL A 305 -6.31 20.38 0.53
CA VAL A 305 -7.22 21.49 0.76
C VAL A 305 -8.66 20.97 0.79
N HIS A 306 -9.56 21.62 1.51
CA HIS A 306 -11.00 21.45 1.30
C HIS A 306 -11.53 22.63 0.48
N PRO A 307 -11.55 22.52 -0.87
CA PRO A 307 -11.81 23.64 -1.77
C PRO A 307 -13.25 24.15 -1.79
N ARG A 308 -14.13 23.47 -1.05
CA ARG A 308 -15.52 23.87 -0.80
C ARG A 308 -15.77 23.64 0.68
N ASN A 309 -15.75 24.71 1.46
CA ASN A 309 -16.17 24.62 2.86
C ASN A 309 -17.70 24.75 2.93
N PRO A 310 -18.43 23.73 3.43
CA PRO A 310 -19.82 23.86 3.79
C PRO A 310 -19.87 24.47 5.18
N VAL A 311 -19.65 25.78 5.32
CA VAL A 311 -20.06 26.46 6.56
C VAL A 311 -21.57 26.66 6.45
N PRO A 312 -22.43 25.91 7.18
CA PRO A 312 -23.87 26.18 7.18
C PRO A 312 -24.15 27.55 7.84
N PRO A 313 -25.26 28.22 7.47
CA PRO A 313 -25.75 29.37 8.23
C PRO A 313 -26.07 28.97 9.69
N ARG A 314 -25.73 29.86 10.62
CA ARG A 314 -25.74 29.75 12.09
C ARG A 314 -26.88 28.91 12.71
N ALA A 315 -26.56 28.07 13.69
CA ALA A 315 -27.46 27.75 14.80
C ALA A 315 -27.15 28.69 16.00
N PHE A 316 -28.19 29.24 16.65
CA PHE A 316 -28.03 30.18 17.76
C PHE A 316 -27.28 29.54 18.95
N GLY A 317 -26.23 30.21 19.45
CA GLY A 317 -25.63 29.93 20.77
C GLY A 317 -24.25 29.25 20.83
N GLN A 318 -23.56 29.02 19.71
CA GLN A 318 -22.20 28.44 19.71
C GLN A 318 -21.08 29.51 19.74
N PRO A 319 -19.93 29.27 20.41
CA PRO A 319 -18.79 30.20 20.45
C PRO A 319 -18.24 30.52 19.05
N GLN A 320 -17.79 31.76 18.86
CA GLN A 320 -17.33 32.31 17.58
C GLN A 320 -16.13 31.55 16.98
N PHE A 321 -16.36 30.78 15.92
CA PHE A 321 -15.38 30.68 14.82
C PHE A 321 -15.78 31.72 13.77
N PRO A 322 -14.83 32.49 13.17
CA PRO A 322 -15.18 33.53 12.22
C PRO A 322 -15.94 32.93 11.02
N SER A 323 -17.14 33.46 10.76
CA SER A 323 -18.07 33.04 9.71
C SER A 323 -17.63 33.42 8.28
N ALA A 324 -16.33 33.65 8.07
CA ALA A 324 -15.77 34.01 6.78
C ALA A 324 -15.26 32.75 6.09
N GLU A 325 -15.80 32.46 4.91
CA GLU A 325 -15.28 31.41 4.02
C GLU A 325 -13.77 31.64 3.79
N THR A 326 -12.97 30.61 4.04
CA THR A 326 -11.50 30.70 3.95
C THR A 326 -11.07 30.87 2.48
N VAL A 327 -9.91 31.47 2.24
CA VAL A 327 -9.34 31.62 0.88
C VAL A 327 -9.30 30.28 0.15
N LEU A 328 -8.99 29.21 0.87
CA LEU A 328 -8.97 27.85 0.36
C LEU A 328 -10.38 27.27 0.12
N GLY A 329 -11.33 27.57 1.01
CA GLY A 329 -12.70 27.07 0.97
C GLY A 329 -13.56 27.59 -0.19
N LYS A 330 -13.12 28.65 -0.88
CA LYS A 330 -13.80 29.25 -2.05
C LYS A 330 -13.21 28.87 -3.41
N LEU A 331 -12.01 28.23 -3.46
CA LEU A 331 -11.31 27.97 -4.73
C LEU A 331 -12.15 27.11 -5.70
N GLY A 332 -12.89 26.16 -5.17
CA GLY A 332 -13.76 25.28 -5.96
C GLY A 332 -15.18 25.82 -6.21
N LYS A 333 -15.49 27.07 -5.80
CA LYS A 333 -16.80 27.71 -5.98
C LYS A 333 -16.75 28.80 -7.05
N PRO A 334 -17.90 29.19 -7.64
CA PRO A 334 -17.98 30.38 -8.47
C PRO A 334 -17.54 31.65 -7.69
N PRO A 335 -16.89 32.61 -8.34
CA PRO A 335 -16.51 32.63 -9.76
C PRO A 335 -15.21 31.88 -10.09
N PHE A 336 -14.44 31.42 -9.08
CA PHE A 336 -13.10 30.84 -9.26
C PHE A 336 -13.10 29.51 -10.03
N ASN A 337 -14.03 28.60 -9.70
CA ASN A 337 -14.23 27.30 -10.37
C ASN A 337 -12.95 26.51 -10.66
N MET A 338 -11.98 26.53 -9.74
CA MET A 338 -10.66 25.96 -9.99
C MET A 338 -10.70 24.41 -10.04
N PRO A 339 -9.90 23.78 -10.92
CA PRO A 339 -9.83 22.32 -11.05
C PRO A 339 -8.99 21.70 -9.93
N MET A 340 -9.53 21.73 -8.70
CA MET A 340 -8.88 21.23 -7.48
C MET A 340 -8.82 19.69 -7.41
N PHE A 341 -9.53 19.01 -8.33
CA PHE A 341 -9.54 17.56 -8.50
C PHE A 341 -9.41 17.22 -9.99
N GLY A 342 -8.84 16.06 -10.28
CA GLY A 342 -8.86 15.47 -11.61
C GLY A 342 -10.20 14.79 -11.90
N ASP A 343 -10.48 14.57 -13.18
CA ASP A 343 -11.60 13.73 -13.64
C ASP A 343 -11.45 12.28 -13.15
N THR A 344 -10.22 11.83 -12.85
CA THR A 344 -9.92 10.53 -12.24
C THR A 344 -9.00 10.67 -11.03
N TRP A 345 -8.80 9.56 -10.31
CA TRP A 345 -7.66 9.45 -9.39
C TRP A 345 -6.36 9.73 -10.15
N TYR A 346 -5.49 10.59 -9.63
CA TYR A 346 -4.31 11.02 -10.37
C TYR A 346 -3.15 10.06 -10.22
N ASP A 347 -2.29 10.04 -11.24
CA ASP A 347 -0.96 9.44 -11.15
C ASP A 347 0.09 10.53 -10.93
N PRO A 348 1.01 10.37 -9.97
CA PRO A 348 2.12 11.30 -9.81
C PRO A 348 3.27 10.94 -10.77
N ILE A 349 3.84 11.91 -11.48
CA ILE A 349 5.10 11.73 -12.21
C ILE A 349 6.27 11.98 -11.26
N VAL A 350 6.73 10.92 -10.60
CA VAL A 350 7.79 10.94 -9.57
C VAL A 350 8.75 9.77 -9.73
N LEU A 351 9.84 9.80 -8.96
CA LEU A 351 10.83 8.73 -8.91
C LEU A 351 10.20 7.40 -8.44
N ALA A 352 10.83 6.28 -8.83
CA ALA A 352 10.38 4.92 -8.48
C ALA A 352 10.32 4.69 -6.97
N SER A 353 11.23 5.33 -6.25
CA SER A 353 11.38 5.19 -4.82
C SER A 353 10.36 6.00 -4.01
N TRP A 354 9.50 6.80 -4.67
CA TRP A 354 8.48 7.60 -4.00
C TRP A 354 7.14 6.85 -3.99
N PRO A 355 6.32 6.98 -2.93
CA PRO A 355 4.97 6.41 -2.92
C PRO A 355 4.15 6.93 -4.12
N GLN A 356 3.58 6.04 -4.94
CA GLN A 356 2.98 6.44 -6.22
C GLN A 356 1.46 6.69 -6.21
N ASN A 357 0.87 7.04 -5.06
CA ASN A 357 -0.56 7.32 -4.92
C ASN A 357 -1.48 6.36 -5.71
N THR A 358 -1.25 5.04 -5.61
CA THR A 358 -1.90 4.08 -6.51
C THR A 358 -3.26 3.62 -6.01
N LYS A 359 -3.60 3.91 -4.75
CA LYS A 359 -4.71 3.29 -4.02
C LYS A 359 -5.38 4.31 -3.10
N ARG A 360 -6.66 4.09 -2.82
CA ARG A 360 -7.50 4.94 -1.95
C ARG A 360 -8.13 4.15 -0.81
N LEU A 361 -8.49 4.84 0.28
CA LEU A 361 -9.26 4.24 1.36
C LEU A 361 -10.67 3.90 0.86
N ASN A 362 -11.18 2.73 1.22
CA ASN A 362 -12.54 2.34 0.89
C ASN A 362 -13.53 3.13 1.77
N ASP A 363 -14.50 3.81 1.16
CA ASP A 363 -15.51 4.62 1.87
C ASP A 363 -16.32 3.82 2.90
N ALA A 364 -16.36 2.48 2.83
CA ALA A 364 -16.97 1.62 3.86
C ALA A 364 -16.24 1.71 5.21
N TYR A 365 -14.97 2.09 5.18
CA TYR A 365 -14.10 2.27 6.34
C TYR A 365 -13.86 3.74 6.67
N LEU A 366 -14.51 4.64 5.94
CA LEU A 366 -14.45 6.06 6.25
C LEU A 366 -15.36 6.34 7.45
N PRO A 367 -14.83 6.87 8.56
CA PRO A 367 -15.65 7.23 9.71
C PRO A 367 -16.76 8.19 9.31
N ASN A 368 -17.91 8.10 9.96
CA ASN A 368 -19.06 8.99 9.66
C ASN A 368 -18.68 10.48 9.77
N ALA A 369 -17.80 10.84 10.71
CA ALA A 369 -17.26 12.19 10.87
C ALA A 369 -16.47 12.69 9.65
N CYS A 370 -15.91 11.79 8.85
CA CYS A 370 -15.15 12.11 7.64
C CYS A 370 -15.98 11.93 6.36
N ALA A 371 -17.01 11.09 6.39
CA ALA A 371 -17.78 10.65 5.23
C ALA A 371 -18.37 11.79 4.39
N GLY A 372 -18.87 12.86 5.04
CA GLY A 372 -19.48 14.00 4.35
C GLY A 372 -18.54 14.75 3.40
N CYS A 373 -17.23 14.75 3.65
CA CYS A 373 -16.24 15.46 2.84
C CYS A 373 -15.33 14.52 2.05
N HIS A 374 -15.08 13.32 2.55
CA HIS A 374 -14.04 12.42 2.04
C HIS A 374 -14.57 11.16 1.35
N ALA A 375 -15.89 10.98 1.25
CA ALA A 375 -16.46 9.95 0.37
C ALA A 375 -16.28 10.34 -1.12
N ALA A 376 -16.52 9.40 -2.02
CA ALA A 376 -16.51 9.66 -3.46
C ALA A 376 -17.42 10.85 -3.83
N GLY A 377 -16.85 11.85 -4.51
CA GLY A 377 -17.55 13.09 -4.87
C GLY A 377 -17.68 14.13 -3.75
N GLY A 378 -17.14 13.85 -2.57
CA GLY A 378 -17.10 14.76 -1.43
C GLY A 378 -16.21 15.99 -1.65
N THR A 379 -16.46 17.05 -0.88
CA THR A 379 -15.82 18.36 -1.03
C THR A 379 -14.32 18.39 -0.72
N GLY A 380 -13.81 17.42 0.05
CA GLY A 380 -12.40 17.28 0.42
C GLY A 380 -11.62 16.29 -0.44
N GLY A 381 -12.32 15.51 -1.27
CA GLY A 381 -11.75 14.38 -2.01
C GLY A 381 -11.45 13.16 -1.15
N GLN A 382 -11.33 12.01 -1.79
CA GLN A 382 -11.10 10.74 -1.11
C GLN A 382 -9.69 10.64 -0.50
N LEU A 383 -9.60 9.95 0.64
CA LEU A 383 -8.33 9.68 1.34
C LEU A 383 -7.51 8.62 0.59
N PRO A 384 -6.16 8.68 0.65
CA PRO A 384 -5.31 7.63 0.10
C PRO A 384 -5.49 6.33 0.88
N HIS A 385 -4.97 5.25 0.32
CA HIS A 385 -4.84 3.99 1.05
C HIS A 385 -3.85 4.15 2.21
N LEU A 386 -4.39 4.23 3.42
CA LEU A 386 -3.63 4.46 4.64
C LEU A 386 -2.81 3.21 4.98
N SER A 387 -1.50 3.39 5.13
CA SER A 387 -0.54 2.33 5.45
C SER A 387 0.79 2.90 5.92
N THR A 388 1.71 2.02 6.34
CA THR A 388 3.08 2.41 6.69
C THR A 388 3.93 2.90 5.51
N GLU A 389 3.44 2.83 4.26
CA GLU A 389 4.11 3.44 3.09
C GLU A 389 3.90 4.94 2.98
N LEU A 390 2.92 5.50 3.70
CA LEU A 390 2.60 6.93 3.72
C LEU A 390 2.79 7.54 5.11
N PRO A 391 3.98 7.43 5.73
CA PRO A 391 4.22 7.95 7.07
C PRO A 391 4.00 9.47 7.16
N GLY A 392 4.24 10.24 6.10
CA GLY A 392 3.98 11.67 6.05
C GLY A 392 2.48 11.98 6.05
N TYR A 393 1.70 11.27 5.23
CA TYR A 393 0.24 11.40 5.24
C TYR A 393 -0.32 11.04 6.60
N CYS A 394 0.05 9.89 7.14
CA CYS A 394 -0.48 9.37 8.39
C CYS A 394 -0.06 10.22 9.60
N ASN A 395 1.23 10.54 9.74
CA ASN A 395 1.75 11.19 10.94
C ASN A 395 1.63 12.71 10.92
N ARG A 396 1.62 13.33 9.75
CA ARG A 396 1.49 14.78 9.62
C ARG A 396 0.10 15.16 9.16
N VAL A 397 -0.29 14.74 7.96
CA VAL A 397 -1.52 15.24 7.33
C VAL A 397 -2.76 14.82 8.11
N LEU A 398 -3.02 13.52 8.22
CA LEU A 398 -4.23 12.99 8.84
C LEU A 398 -4.24 13.27 10.34
N ARG A 399 -3.15 12.97 11.05
CA ARG A 399 -3.07 13.15 12.51
C ARG A 399 -3.25 14.61 12.93
N GLN A 400 -2.58 15.57 12.28
CA GLN A 400 -2.70 16.98 12.69
C GLN A 400 -4.07 17.56 12.33
N ALA A 401 -4.69 17.09 11.23
CA ALA A 401 -6.02 17.52 10.84
C ALA A 401 -7.10 17.23 11.90
N ILE A 402 -6.93 16.16 12.71
CA ILE A 402 -7.95 15.66 13.65
C ILE A 402 -7.67 15.88 15.15
N GLN A 403 -6.49 16.37 15.55
CA GLN A 403 -6.13 16.54 16.98
C GLN A 403 -6.91 17.68 17.69
N VAL A 404 -6.65 17.95 18.98
CA VAL A 404 -7.26 19.06 19.79
C VAL A 404 -6.20 20.12 20.13
N GLY A 405 -6.51 21.43 19.94
CA GLY A 405 -5.50 22.51 19.82
C GLY A 405 -5.74 23.46 18.62
N VAL A 406 -4.76 24.30 18.27
CA VAL A 406 -4.84 25.20 17.11
C VAL A 406 -3.56 25.04 16.28
N PRO A 407 -3.65 24.95 14.94
CA PRO A 407 -4.87 25.02 14.12
C PRO A 407 -5.38 23.64 13.66
N HIS A 408 -6.47 23.14 14.22
CA HIS A 408 -7.18 22.00 13.62
C HIS A 408 -8.10 22.46 12.52
N SER A 409 -8.21 21.62 11.49
CA SER A 409 -8.99 21.92 10.29
C SER A 409 -10.21 21.02 10.15
N MET A 410 -10.27 19.87 10.86
CA MET A 410 -11.31 18.86 10.67
C MET A 410 -11.98 18.38 11.97
N PRO A 411 -13.29 18.02 11.92
CA PRO A 411 -14.20 18.25 10.79
C PRO A 411 -14.51 19.75 10.63
N GLN A 412 -14.79 20.17 9.39
CA GLN A 412 -15.08 21.57 9.09
C GLN A 412 -16.31 22.05 9.90
N GLY A 413 -16.17 23.18 10.60
CA GLY A 413 -17.22 23.76 11.45
C GLY A 413 -17.14 23.36 12.94
N THR A 414 -16.45 22.26 13.29
CA THR A 414 -16.13 21.95 14.70
C THR A 414 -14.77 21.24 14.78
N PRO A 415 -13.67 21.95 14.50
CA PRO A 415 -12.34 21.33 14.43
C PRO A 415 -11.95 20.61 15.73
N GLY A 416 -11.32 19.44 15.59
CA GLY A 416 -10.89 18.59 16.71
C GLY A 416 -12.00 17.84 17.44
N SER A 417 -13.28 18.08 17.13
CA SER A 417 -14.41 17.37 17.77
C SER A 417 -14.37 15.85 17.58
N ALA A 418 -13.76 15.39 16.49
CA ALA A 418 -13.64 13.97 16.17
C ALA A 418 -12.38 13.31 16.76
N ALA A 419 -11.52 14.05 17.47
CA ALA A 419 -10.26 13.52 18.03
C ALA A 419 -10.49 12.35 19.00
N GLY A 420 -11.65 12.33 19.67
CA GLY A 420 -12.03 11.28 20.62
C GLY A 420 -12.64 10.04 19.99
N ASP A 421 -13.14 10.13 18.75
CA ASP A 421 -13.92 9.11 18.07
C ASP A 421 -13.09 7.84 17.79
N ALA A 422 -13.68 6.68 18.09
CA ALA A 422 -12.99 5.40 17.98
C ALA A 422 -12.71 4.99 16.53
N ASP A 423 -13.62 5.27 15.60
CA ASP A 423 -13.44 4.97 14.17
C ASP A 423 -12.40 5.92 13.55
N VAL A 424 -12.36 7.18 13.97
CA VAL A 424 -11.33 8.14 13.55
C VAL A 424 -9.95 7.75 14.05
N LYS A 425 -9.83 7.34 15.32
CA LYS A 425 -8.59 6.75 15.85
C LYS A 425 -8.20 5.47 15.11
N ALA A 426 -9.18 4.64 14.74
CA ALA A 426 -8.93 3.40 13.99
C ALA A 426 -8.15 3.64 12.69
N ILE A 427 -8.49 4.71 11.96
CA ILE A 427 -7.82 5.06 10.70
C ILE A 427 -6.55 5.91 10.89
N ALA A 428 -6.47 6.73 11.93
CA ALA A 428 -5.40 7.73 12.10
C ALA A 428 -4.23 7.31 13.01
N ASP A 429 -4.43 6.34 13.90
CA ASP A 429 -3.36 5.84 14.75
C ASP A 429 -2.32 5.06 13.92
N ILE A 430 -1.07 5.03 14.41
CA ILE A 430 -0.01 4.20 13.81
C ILE A 430 0.40 3.06 14.75
N THR A 431 0.01 3.16 16.01
CA THR A 431 0.43 2.26 17.07
C THR A 431 -0.75 1.38 17.47
N PRO A 432 -0.61 0.05 17.36
CA PRO A 432 -1.55 -0.88 17.95
C PRO A 432 -1.85 -0.56 19.41
N THR A 433 -3.12 -0.56 19.78
CA THR A 433 -3.58 -0.51 21.17
C THR A 433 -4.47 -1.72 21.46
N THR A 434 -4.83 -1.96 22.72
CA THR A 434 -5.79 -3.01 23.06
C THR A 434 -7.18 -2.75 22.44
N ALA A 435 -7.57 -1.49 22.31
CA ALA A 435 -8.85 -1.09 21.70
C ALA A 435 -8.81 -1.07 20.16
N ASN A 436 -7.62 -0.85 19.59
CA ASN A 436 -7.36 -0.82 18.16
C ASN A 436 -6.05 -1.53 17.85
N PRO A 437 -6.03 -2.88 17.84
CA PRO A 437 -4.80 -3.65 17.72
C PRO A 437 -4.17 -3.55 16.34
N THR A 438 -4.87 -2.99 15.36
CA THR A 438 -4.45 -3.05 13.96
C THR A 438 -4.90 -1.79 13.18
N PRO A 439 -4.34 -0.62 13.50
CA PRO A 439 -4.71 0.63 12.84
C PRO A 439 -4.29 0.67 11.37
N PHE A 440 -5.07 1.33 10.51
CA PHE A 440 -4.78 1.44 9.08
C PHE A 440 -3.37 1.98 8.79
N CYS A 441 -3.02 3.12 9.37
CA CYS A 441 -1.70 3.74 9.20
C CYS A 441 -0.54 2.95 9.84
N GLY A 442 -0.83 1.96 10.70
CA GLY A 442 0.17 1.07 11.30
C GLY A 442 0.36 -0.26 10.57
N ILE A 443 -0.38 -0.49 9.48
CA ILE A 443 -0.32 -1.75 8.73
C ILE A 443 0.50 -1.58 7.46
N GLY A 444 1.32 -2.59 7.19
CA GLY A 444 2.08 -2.66 5.95
C GLY A 444 1.16 -2.81 4.72
N PRO A 445 1.54 -2.21 3.58
CA PRO A 445 0.88 -2.38 2.28
C PRO A 445 0.74 -3.86 1.85
N THR A 446 1.62 -4.71 2.39
CA THR A 446 1.77 -6.13 2.11
C THR A 446 1.15 -7.03 3.19
N ALA A 447 0.32 -6.50 4.11
CA ALA A 447 -0.50 -7.35 4.96
C ALA A 447 -1.56 -8.03 4.09
N GLY A 448 -1.12 -9.11 3.46
CA GLY A 448 -1.90 -9.89 2.54
C GLY A 448 -2.87 -10.77 3.30
N PRO A 449 -4.20 -10.60 3.14
CA PRO A 449 -5.12 -11.52 3.76
C PRO A 449 -5.02 -12.90 3.09
N SER A 450 -5.42 -13.95 3.80
CA SER A 450 -5.42 -15.31 3.27
C SER A 450 -6.66 -16.08 3.74
N ASP A 451 -6.98 -17.14 2.99
CA ASP A 451 -8.04 -18.10 3.30
C ASP A 451 -7.45 -19.48 2.98
N ARG A 452 -6.95 -20.19 4.00
CA ARG A 452 -6.18 -21.43 3.86
C ARG A 452 -6.90 -22.59 4.55
N GLY A 453 -6.68 -23.80 4.07
CA GLY A 453 -7.12 -25.01 4.79
C GLY A 453 -8.63 -25.13 4.89
N ASP A 454 -9.09 -25.63 6.04
CA ASP A 454 -10.48 -25.46 6.44
C ASP A 454 -10.70 -24.02 6.92
N PRO A 455 -11.56 -23.22 6.24
CA PRO A 455 -11.32 -21.80 6.01
C PRO A 455 -10.76 -21.02 7.21
N HIS A 456 -9.43 -20.95 7.26
CA HIS A 456 -8.69 -20.15 8.21
C HIS A 456 -8.47 -18.77 7.60
N ILE A 457 -9.32 -17.82 7.97
CA ILE A 457 -9.27 -16.44 7.47
C ILE A 457 -8.18 -15.67 8.20
N VAL A 458 -7.34 -15.00 7.42
CA VAL A 458 -6.47 -13.93 7.89
C VAL A 458 -6.92 -12.67 7.19
N THR A 459 -7.39 -11.71 7.96
CA THR A 459 -7.92 -10.44 7.47
C THR A 459 -6.82 -9.51 6.94
N THR A 460 -7.21 -8.45 6.21
CA THR A 460 -6.27 -7.44 5.67
C THR A 460 -5.43 -6.72 6.73
N ASN A 461 -5.79 -6.87 8.00
CA ASN A 461 -5.08 -6.33 9.15
C ASN A 461 -4.49 -7.41 10.07
N GLY A 462 -4.48 -8.68 9.66
CA GLY A 462 -3.76 -9.76 10.33
C GLY A 462 -4.53 -10.47 11.44
N ILE A 463 -5.81 -10.15 11.65
CA ILE A 463 -6.66 -10.91 12.57
C ILE A 463 -6.98 -12.27 11.93
N ALA A 464 -6.65 -13.34 12.67
CA ALA A 464 -6.88 -14.73 12.32
C ALA A 464 -8.21 -15.19 12.91
N TYR A 465 -9.09 -15.79 12.13
CA TYR A 465 -10.29 -16.44 12.65
C TYR A 465 -10.80 -17.51 11.68
N ASP A 466 -11.54 -18.49 12.20
CA ASP A 466 -12.09 -19.57 11.39
C ASP A 466 -13.49 -19.20 10.89
N PHE A 467 -13.78 -19.50 9.62
CA PHE A 467 -15.10 -19.24 9.02
C PHE A 467 -15.63 -20.47 8.29
N GLN A 468 -16.13 -21.42 9.06
CA GLN A 468 -16.55 -22.75 8.60
C GLN A 468 -17.97 -22.81 8.01
N ALA A 469 -18.45 -21.71 7.40
CA ALA A 469 -19.78 -21.69 6.79
C ALA A 469 -19.82 -22.54 5.51
N ALA A 470 -21.03 -22.86 5.04
CA ALA A 470 -21.25 -23.49 3.73
C ALA A 470 -21.99 -22.55 2.79
N GLY A 471 -21.38 -22.24 1.66
CA GLY A 471 -21.87 -21.21 0.76
C GLY A 471 -20.80 -20.64 -0.15
N GLU A 472 -21.22 -19.70 -0.97
CA GLU A 472 -20.34 -18.82 -1.71
C GLU A 472 -20.32 -17.46 -1.01
N PHE A 473 -19.12 -16.91 -0.80
CA PHE A 473 -18.92 -15.68 -0.04
C PHE A 473 -18.02 -14.72 -0.79
N VAL A 474 -18.30 -13.42 -0.66
CA VAL A 474 -17.34 -12.40 -1.08
C VAL A 474 -16.19 -12.41 -0.08
N ALA A 475 -15.08 -12.98 -0.51
CA ALA A 475 -13.87 -13.10 0.29
C ALA A 475 -13.21 -11.74 0.47
N LEU A 476 -13.02 -11.01 -0.65
CA LEU A 476 -12.45 -9.67 -0.62
C LEU A 476 -12.89 -8.86 -1.85
N ARG A 477 -13.29 -7.60 -1.67
CA ARG A 477 -13.64 -6.66 -2.73
C ARG A 477 -13.12 -5.25 -2.45
N ASP A 478 -12.80 -4.54 -3.52
CA ASP A 478 -12.56 -3.10 -3.47
C ASP A 478 -13.90 -2.33 -3.44
N GLN A 479 -13.80 -1.01 -3.39
CA GLN A 479 -14.98 -0.16 -3.27
C GLN A 479 -15.70 0.08 -4.61
N ASP A 480 -14.94 0.24 -5.71
CA ASP A 480 -15.51 0.51 -7.04
C ASP A 480 -15.93 -0.77 -7.78
N GLY A 481 -15.71 -1.94 -7.16
CA GLY A 481 -16.01 -3.24 -7.74
C GLY A 481 -15.10 -3.57 -8.92
N SER A 482 -13.93 -2.93 -9.04
CA SER A 482 -12.95 -3.23 -10.10
C SER A 482 -12.22 -4.55 -9.84
N PHE A 483 -12.09 -4.90 -8.56
CA PHE A 483 -11.59 -6.17 -8.04
C PHE A 483 -12.59 -6.78 -7.05
N GLU A 484 -12.94 -8.03 -7.28
CA GLU A 484 -13.70 -8.85 -6.33
C GLU A 484 -13.21 -10.30 -6.41
N LEU A 485 -13.03 -10.91 -5.25
CA LEU A 485 -12.69 -12.31 -5.04
C LEU A 485 -13.82 -12.96 -4.23
N GLN A 486 -14.34 -14.07 -4.73
CA GLN A 486 -15.32 -14.91 -4.07
C GLN A 486 -14.73 -16.31 -3.84
N THR A 487 -15.04 -16.91 -2.70
CA THR A 487 -14.67 -18.30 -2.36
C THR A 487 -15.95 -19.13 -2.18
N ARG A 488 -15.89 -20.40 -2.58
CA ARG A 488 -16.95 -21.39 -2.33
C ARG A 488 -16.49 -22.35 -1.23
N GLN A 489 -17.20 -22.36 -0.12
CA GLN A 489 -16.92 -23.20 1.04
C GLN A 489 -17.90 -24.37 1.09
N SER A 490 -17.37 -25.58 1.11
CA SER A 490 -18.15 -26.83 1.12
C SER A 490 -17.89 -27.64 2.39
N PRO A 491 -18.92 -28.21 3.04
CA PRO A 491 -18.78 -29.00 4.26
C PRO A 491 -17.82 -30.18 4.15
N VAL A 492 -17.14 -30.47 5.26
CA VAL A 492 -16.44 -31.74 5.51
C VAL A 492 -17.14 -32.44 6.67
N LEU A 493 -17.55 -33.69 6.44
CA LEU A 493 -18.23 -34.47 7.45
C LEU A 493 -17.22 -35.11 8.41
N THR A 494 -17.52 -35.10 9.70
CA THR A 494 -16.72 -35.71 10.76
C THR A 494 -17.60 -36.42 11.78
N ASN A 495 -17.08 -37.45 12.44
CA ASN A 495 -17.73 -38.10 13.60
C ASN A 495 -17.30 -37.49 14.96
N PHE A 496 -16.45 -36.46 14.93
CA PHE A 496 -16.03 -35.66 16.08
C PHE A 496 -16.24 -34.17 15.78
N ILE A 497 -16.14 -33.31 16.80
CA ILE A 497 -16.14 -31.86 16.61
C ILE A 497 -14.69 -31.38 16.64
N PRO A 498 -14.20 -30.74 15.57
CA PRO A 498 -12.92 -30.04 15.57
C PRO A 498 -12.78 -29.07 16.76
N GLY A 499 -11.55 -28.89 17.22
CA GLY A 499 -11.26 -28.05 18.39
C GLY A 499 -11.65 -26.57 18.19
N PRO A 500 -11.71 -25.77 19.26
CA PRO A 500 -12.10 -24.38 19.16
C PRO A 500 -11.04 -23.53 18.47
N ASP A 501 -11.48 -22.60 17.63
CA ASP A 501 -10.64 -21.51 17.12
C ASP A 501 -10.09 -20.65 18.27
N ARG A 502 -8.87 -20.14 18.11
CA ARG A 502 -8.19 -19.34 19.13
C ARG A 502 -8.74 -17.92 19.27
N TYR A 503 -9.31 -17.36 18.22
CA TYR A 503 -9.79 -15.99 18.23
C TYR A 503 -11.18 -15.88 18.87
N HIS A 504 -12.16 -16.65 18.37
CA HIS A 504 -13.53 -16.58 18.86
C HIS A 504 -13.92 -17.71 19.82
N GLY A 505 -13.11 -18.77 19.97
CA GLY A 505 -13.34 -19.85 20.93
C GLY A 505 -14.46 -20.83 20.55
N ILE A 506 -14.94 -20.77 19.30
CA ILE A 506 -16.04 -21.65 18.84
C ILE A 506 -15.40 -22.93 18.29
N ALA A 507 -15.83 -24.07 18.83
CA ALA A 507 -15.62 -25.38 18.20
C ALA A 507 -16.78 -25.65 17.24
N SER A 508 -16.49 -25.94 15.98
CA SER A 508 -17.51 -26.16 14.95
C SER A 508 -17.08 -27.23 13.96
N CYS A 509 -18.06 -27.76 13.22
CA CYS A 509 -17.78 -28.52 12.00
C CYS A 509 -16.98 -27.68 11.01
N VAL A 510 -16.22 -28.34 10.13
CA VAL A 510 -15.30 -27.68 9.19
C VAL A 510 -15.82 -27.69 7.76
N SER A 511 -15.43 -26.71 6.96
CA SER A 511 -15.63 -26.68 5.52
C SER A 511 -14.28 -26.62 4.79
N LEU A 512 -14.27 -26.63 3.46
CA LEU A 512 -13.08 -26.42 2.65
C LEU A 512 -13.42 -25.47 1.51
N ASN A 513 -12.46 -24.62 1.13
CA ASN A 513 -12.56 -23.84 -0.09
C ASN A 513 -12.45 -24.77 -1.30
N THR A 514 -13.49 -24.84 -2.12
CA THR A 514 -13.60 -25.77 -3.27
C THR A 514 -13.61 -25.07 -4.62
N ALA A 515 -13.80 -23.75 -4.63
CA ALA A 515 -13.71 -22.93 -5.81
C ALA A 515 -13.36 -21.49 -5.45
N VAL A 516 -12.72 -20.79 -6.39
CA VAL A 516 -12.51 -19.35 -6.35
C VAL A 516 -13.06 -18.71 -7.62
N ALA A 517 -13.64 -17.53 -7.50
CA ALA A 517 -14.06 -16.71 -8.63
C ALA A 517 -13.59 -15.27 -8.44
N LEU A 518 -13.16 -14.65 -9.52
CA LEU A 518 -12.57 -13.32 -9.52
C LEU A 518 -13.16 -12.46 -10.62
N LYS A 519 -13.36 -11.17 -10.32
CA LYS A 519 -13.54 -10.13 -11.31
C LYS A 519 -12.20 -9.43 -11.49
N LEU A 520 -11.61 -9.57 -12.67
CA LEU A 520 -10.35 -8.94 -13.05
C LEU A 520 -10.64 -7.94 -14.18
N GLY A 521 -10.86 -6.67 -13.81
CA GLY A 521 -11.28 -5.65 -14.77
C GLY A 521 -12.65 -5.96 -15.36
N ARG A 522 -12.71 -6.29 -16.66
CA ARG A 522 -13.97 -6.62 -17.36
C ARG A 522 -14.23 -8.12 -17.42
N GLN A 523 -13.25 -8.93 -17.04
CA GLN A 523 -13.28 -10.38 -17.19
C GLN A 523 -13.75 -11.02 -15.90
N ARG A 524 -14.60 -12.03 -16.04
CA ARG A 524 -15.01 -12.92 -14.96
C ARG A 524 -14.20 -14.21 -15.07
N VAL A 525 -13.48 -14.55 -14.01
CA VAL A 525 -12.60 -15.72 -13.97
C VAL A 525 -13.10 -16.67 -12.90
N THR A 526 -13.19 -17.96 -13.20
CA THR A 526 -13.52 -18.99 -12.22
C THR A 526 -12.46 -20.07 -12.23
N TYR A 527 -12.11 -20.56 -11.05
CA TYR A 527 -11.26 -21.72 -10.87
C TYR A 527 -11.94 -22.69 -9.91
N GLN A 528 -12.54 -23.71 -10.48
CA GLN A 528 -13.48 -24.59 -9.78
C GLN A 528 -13.38 -26.03 -10.30
N GLN A 529 -13.71 -26.99 -9.46
CA GLN A 529 -13.75 -28.40 -9.84
C GLN A 529 -14.76 -28.63 -10.98
N THR A 530 -14.35 -29.41 -11.98
CA THR A 530 -15.23 -29.89 -13.06
C THR A 530 -15.03 -31.39 -13.24
N GLY A 531 -16.12 -32.12 -13.46
CA GLY A 531 -16.09 -33.57 -13.68
C GLY A 531 -17.29 -34.32 -13.08
N VAL A 532 -17.53 -35.54 -13.58
CA VAL A 532 -18.48 -36.50 -13.02
C VAL A 532 -17.71 -37.47 -12.12
N ALA A 533 -18.28 -37.88 -10.98
CA ALA A 533 -17.69 -38.92 -10.14
C ALA A 533 -17.28 -40.15 -10.98
N GLY A 534 -16.01 -40.54 -10.90
CA GLY A 534 -15.44 -41.67 -11.66
C GLY A 534 -14.69 -41.32 -12.97
N LYS A 535 -14.54 -40.03 -13.34
CA LYS A 535 -13.58 -39.55 -14.36
C LYS A 535 -12.60 -38.56 -13.73
N GLU A 536 -11.47 -38.29 -14.37
CA GLU A 536 -10.45 -37.34 -13.86
C GLU A 536 -11.10 -36.00 -13.46
N GLN A 537 -11.25 -35.80 -12.16
CA GLN A 537 -11.71 -34.55 -11.59
C GLN A 537 -10.51 -33.61 -11.57
N ARG A 538 -10.63 -32.46 -12.23
CA ARG A 538 -9.61 -31.41 -12.24
C ARG A 538 -10.25 -30.08 -11.89
N VAL A 539 -9.51 -29.23 -11.20
CA VAL A 539 -9.86 -27.82 -11.06
C VAL A 539 -9.62 -27.16 -12.42
N GLN A 540 -10.65 -26.55 -12.99
CA GLN A 540 -10.61 -25.96 -14.33
C GLN A 540 -10.69 -24.45 -14.25
N LEU A 541 -9.79 -23.78 -14.98
CA LEU A 541 -9.83 -22.35 -15.22
C LEU A 541 -10.85 -22.03 -16.31
N ARG A 542 -11.71 -21.04 -16.07
CA ARG A 542 -12.64 -20.49 -17.06
C ARG A 542 -12.56 -18.98 -17.06
N ILE A 543 -12.64 -18.40 -18.25
CA ILE A 543 -12.66 -16.94 -18.47
C ILE A 543 -13.93 -16.64 -19.24
N ASP A 544 -14.78 -15.78 -18.68
CA ASP A 544 -16.10 -15.41 -19.20
C ASP A 544 -16.95 -16.64 -19.57
N GLY A 545 -16.92 -17.67 -18.72
CA GLY A 545 -17.67 -18.90 -18.93
C GLY A 545 -17.00 -19.90 -19.87
N ARG A 546 -15.82 -19.61 -20.45
CA ARG A 546 -15.12 -20.51 -21.39
C ARG A 546 -13.95 -21.21 -20.71
N ALA A 547 -13.92 -22.55 -20.78
CA ALA A 547 -12.80 -23.34 -20.31
C ALA A 547 -11.49 -22.91 -21.00
N THR A 548 -10.46 -22.64 -20.20
CA THR A 548 -9.17 -22.14 -20.65
C THR A 548 -8.06 -22.97 -20.02
N THR A 549 -7.16 -23.50 -20.84
CA THR A 549 -5.99 -24.26 -20.37
C THR A 549 -4.79 -23.33 -20.28
N LEU A 550 -4.17 -23.27 -19.10
CA LEU A 550 -2.93 -22.52 -18.86
C LEU A 550 -1.98 -23.40 -18.04
N GLU A 551 -1.14 -24.17 -18.71
CA GLU A 551 -0.21 -25.11 -18.05
C GLU A 551 1.08 -24.43 -17.59
N SER A 552 1.53 -23.42 -18.34
CA SER A 552 2.71 -22.61 -18.03
C SER A 552 2.59 -21.21 -18.61
N GLY A 553 3.43 -20.28 -18.12
CA GLY A 553 3.51 -18.91 -18.65
C GLY A 553 2.45 -17.96 -18.10
N ARG A 554 2.31 -16.82 -18.77
CA ARG A 554 1.44 -15.70 -18.39
C ARG A 554 0.44 -15.42 -19.51
N LEU A 555 -0.83 -15.41 -19.15
CA LEU A 555 -1.93 -14.95 -19.98
C LEU A 555 -2.26 -13.49 -19.64
N ASP A 556 -2.03 -12.59 -20.59
CA ASP A 556 -2.40 -11.18 -20.45
C ASP A 556 -3.89 -10.99 -20.77
N LEU A 557 -4.61 -10.31 -19.87
CA LEU A 557 -6.03 -9.97 -20.04
C LEU A 557 -6.22 -8.48 -20.39
N GLY A 558 -5.12 -7.73 -20.51
CA GLY A 558 -5.10 -6.31 -20.84
C GLY A 558 -5.26 -5.38 -19.63
N ASN A 559 -4.85 -4.12 -19.81
CA ASN A 559 -4.93 -3.06 -18.79
C ASN A 559 -4.27 -3.43 -17.45
N GLY A 560 -3.20 -4.22 -17.48
CA GLY A 560 -2.48 -4.67 -16.28
C GLY A 560 -3.06 -5.91 -15.60
N ASN A 561 -4.17 -6.47 -16.11
CA ASN A 561 -4.74 -7.71 -15.61
C ASN A 561 -4.06 -8.92 -16.27
N ALA A 562 -3.75 -9.97 -15.51
CA ALA A 562 -3.13 -11.18 -16.06
C ALA A 562 -3.37 -12.42 -15.19
N ILE A 563 -3.14 -13.59 -15.75
CA ILE A 563 -3.11 -14.88 -15.04
C ILE A 563 -1.78 -15.55 -15.33
N THR A 564 -1.05 -15.95 -14.30
CA THR A 564 0.22 -16.68 -14.42
C THR A 564 0.06 -18.09 -13.87
N ALA A 565 0.43 -19.10 -14.66
CA ALA A 565 0.54 -20.46 -14.16
C ALA A 565 1.86 -20.68 -13.44
N ASN A 566 1.78 -21.18 -12.22
CA ASN A 566 2.93 -21.45 -11.37
C ASN A 566 3.23 -22.96 -11.29
N GLY A 567 2.62 -23.81 -12.11
CA GLY A 567 2.77 -25.27 -12.02
C GLY A 567 1.95 -25.90 -10.89
N GLY A 568 1.73 -27.22 -10.96
CA GLY A 568 0.89 -27.96 -10.01
C GLY A 568 -0.56 -27.47 -9.95
N GLY A 569 -1.06 -26.83 -11.01
CA GLY A 569 -2.38 -26.19 -11.04
C GLY A 569 -2.47 -24.88 -10.23
N SER A 570 -1.39 -24.40 -9.61
CA SER A 570 -1.40 -23.12 -8.90
C SER A 570 -1.42 -21.94 -9.87
N LEU A 571 -2.28 -20.95 -9.61
CA LEU A 571 -2.43 -19.76 -10.45
C LEU A 571 -2.21 -18.48 -9.64
N THR A 572 -1.55 -17.50 -10.24
CA THR A 572 -1.50 -16.12 -9.74
C THR A 572 -2.32 -15.21 -10.65
N PHE A 573 -3.36 -14.60 -10.10
CA PHE A 573 -4.17 -13.58 -10.75
C PHE A 573 -3.61 -12.20 -10.40
N ALA A 574 -3.35 -11.38 -11.40
CA ALA A 574 -2.95 -10.00 -11.25
C ALA A 574 -4.09 -9.08 -11.67
N ALA A 575 -4.48 -8.16 -10.79
CA ALA A 575 -5.42 -7.09 -11.11
C ALA A 575 -4.68 -5.78 -11.42
N ALA A 576 -5.35 -4.91 -12.17
CA ALA A 576 -4.85 -3.60 -12.59
C ALA A 576 -4.50 -2.65 -11.43
N ASP A 577 -5.13 -2.81 -10.27
CA ASP A 577 -4.88 -2.01 -9.05
C ASP A 577 -3.62 -2.46 -8.27
N GLY A 578 -2.91 -3.46 -8.80
CA GLY A 578 -1.73 -4.06 -8.16
C GLY A 578 -2.05 -5.27 -7.28
N THR A 579 -3.32 -5.58 -7.04
CA THR A 579 -3.71 -6.78 -6.28
C THR A 579 -3.18 -8.04 -6.97
N ARG A 580 -2.68 -8.99 -6.18
CA ARG A 580 -2.31 -10.33 -6.60
C ARG A 580 -3.09 -11.35 -5.78
N VAL A 581 -3.72 -12.32 -6.42
CA VAL A 581 -4.36 -13.45 -5.76
C VAL A 581 -3.66 -14.72 -6.18
N ILE A 582 -3.22 -15.54 -5.24
CA ILE A 582 -2.66 -16.86 -5.49
C ILE A 582 -3.73 -17.87 -5.11
N ALA A 583 -4.09 -18.76 -6.03
CA ALA A 583 -4.94 -19.92 -5.77
C ALA A 583 -4.10 -21.18 -5.90
N THR A 584 -4.00 -21.94 -4.81
CA THR A 584 -3.20 -23.17 -4.74
C THR A 584 -4.12 -24.36 -4.52
N PRO A 585 -4.50 -25.08 -5.60
CA PRO A 585 -5.36 -26.24 -5.48
C PRO A 585 -4.56 -27.43 -4.93
N ARG A 586 -5.26 -28.28 -4.18
CA ARG A 586 -4.73 -29.54 -3.68
C ARG A 586 -5.77 -30.64 -3.83
N TYR A 587 -5.31 -31.81 -4.27
CA TYR A 587 -6.10 -33.02 -4.27
C TYR A 587 -5.87 -33.81 -2.98
N TRP A 588 -6.96 -34.16 -2.34
CA TRP A 588 -7.01 -35.02 -1.17
C TRP A 588 -7.24 -36.47 -1.63
N ASP A 589 -6.15 -37.21 -1.78
CA ASP A 589 -6.15 -38.53 -2.42
C ASP A 589 -7.13 -39.52 -1.77
N SER A 590 -7.19 -39.58 -0.44
CA SER A 590 -8.02 -40.55 0.28
C SER A 590 -9.51 -40.26 0.24
N GLN A 591 -9.91 -39.02 -0.10
CA GLN A 591 -11.31 -38.62 -0.24
C GLN A 591 -11.72 -38.35 -1.69
N GLY A 592 -10.75 -38.30 -2.61
CA GLY A 592 -10.98 -37.91 -4.00
C GLY A 592 -11.54 -36.50 -4.14
N TYR A 593 -11.03 -35.56 -3.35
CA TYR A 593 -11.62 -34.23 -3.18
C TYR A 593 -10.62 -33.11 -3.46
N TRP A 594 -11.03 -32.06 -4.18
CA TRP A 594 -10.19 -30.89 -4.42
C TRP A 594 -10.55 -29.76 -3.47
N TYR A 595 -9.53 -29.08 -2.97
CA TYR A 595 -9.71 -27.82 -2.24
C TYR A 595 -8.60 -26.83 -2.59
N ILE A 596 -8.77 -25.55 -2.24
CA ILE A 596 -7.97 -24.43 -2.76
C ILE A 596 -7.59 -23.48 -1.62
N ASP A 597 -6.29 -23.30 -1.40
CA ASP A 597 -5.80 -22.21 -0.55
C ASP A 597 -5.75 -20.91 -1.34
N VAL A 598 -6.00 -19.79 -0.65
CA VAL A 598 -5.97 -18.45 -1.23
C VAL A 598 -5.04 -17.53 -0.44
N GLU A 599 -4.16 -16.83 -1.16
CA GLU A 599 -3.38 -15.70 -0.64
C GLU A 599 -3.69 -14.47 -1.47
N VAL A 600 -3.82 -13.31 -0.83
CA VAL A 600 -3.95 -12.03 -1.52
C VAL A 600 -2.79 -11.14 -1.12
N LEU A 601 -2.13 -10.48 -2.07
CA LEU A 601 -0.99 -9.59 -1.83
C LEU A 601 -1.19 -8.26 -2.55
N GLY A 602 -0.57 -7.21 -2.01
CA GLY A 602 -0.53 -5.90 -2.66
C GLY A 602 -1.91 -5.31 -2.92
N THR A 603 -2.89 -5.57 -2.05
CA THR A 603 -4.30 -5.19 -2.28
C THR A 603 -4.74 -3.95 -1.53
N SER A 604 -5.52 -3.11 -2.22
CA SER A 604 -6.24 -1.98 -1.61
C SER A 604 -7.60 -2.38 -1.06
N ALA A 605 -8.11 -3.56 -1.45
CA ALA A 605 -9.39 -4.08 -1.05
C ALA A 605 -9.44 -4.30 0.46
N ARG A 606 -10.59 -3.99 1.05
CA ARG A 606 -10.79 -4.03 2.51
C ARG A 606 -12.10 -4.65 2.93
N ALA A 607 -13.03 -4.90 2.00
CA ALA A 607 -14.38 -5.34 2.32
C ALA A 607 -14.56 -6.83 1.96
N GLY A 608 -15.24 -7.61 2.79
CA GLY A 608 -15.42 -9.05 2.61
C GLY A 608 -15.15 -9.81 3.91
N ILE A 609 -15.26 -11.14 3.87
CA ILE A 609 -14.90 -11.97 5.03
C ILE A 609 -13.40 -11.88 5.37
N MET A 610 -12.54 -11.64 4.38
CA MET A 610 -11.11 -11.35 4.59
C MET A 610 -10.85 -9.86 4.87
N GLY A 611 -11.90 -9.07 5.06
CA GLY A 611 -11.84 -7.62 5.15
C GLY A 611 -11.20 -7.09 6.42
N HIS A 612 -11.04 -5.77 6.51
CA HIS A 612 -10.46 -5.12 7.69
C HIS A 612 -11.44 -5.15 8.87
N VAL A 613 -10.94 -5.50 10.05
CA VAL A 613 -11.68 -5.40 11.33
C VAL A 613 -11.35 -4.06 12.00
N ALA A 614 -12.33 -3.18 12.14
CA ALA A 614 -12.11 -1.86 12.71
C ALA A 614 -11.88 -1.91 14.24
N GLY A 615 -11.37 -0.82 14.82
CA GLY A 615 -11.20 -0.70 16.28
C GLY A 615 -12.53 -0.88 17.01
N GLY A 616 -12.54 -1.65 18.09
CA GLY A 616 -13.76 -2.00 18.83
C GLY A 616 -14.65 -3.06 18.18
N GLU A 617 -14.33 -3.51 16.96
CA GLU A 617 -15.03 -4.59 16.26
C GLU A 617 -14.29 -5.94 16.44
N TRP A 618 -15.02 -7.06 16.37
CA TRP A 618 -14.44 -8.41 16.34
C TRP A 618 -14.57 -9.12 14.99
N LEU A 619 -15.30 -8.51 14.04
CA LEU A 619 -15.45 -9.02 12.67
C LEU A 619 -15.31 -7.87 11.68
N PRO A 620 -14.98 -8.15 10.40
CA PRO A 620 -15.08 -7.15 9.36
C PRO A 620 -16.50 -6.58 9.27
N ARG A 621 -16.63 -5.35 8.75
CA ARG A 621 -17.96 -4.77 8.49
C ARG A 621 -18.77 -5.68 7.57
N GLY A 622 -20.09 -5.66 7.71
CA GLY A 622 -20.98 -6.47 6.88
C GLY A 622 -21.05 -5.95 5.44
N GLY A 623 -21.61 -6.77 4.55
CA GLY A 623 -21.80 -6.44 3.13
C GLY A 623 -22.63 -5.17 2.87
N GLY A 624 -23.50 -4.80 3.82
CA GLY A 624 -24.29 -3.57 3.86
C GLY A 624 -23.70 -2.49 4.78
N ARG A 625 -22.42 -2.61 5.17
CA ARG A 625 -21.69 -1.74 6.12
C ARG A 625 -22.13 -1.85 7.57
N GLU A 626 -22.76 -2.96 7.94
CA GLU A 626 -23.16 -3.26 9.31
C GLU A 626 -21.93 -3.38 10.23
N ASN A 627 -22.06 -2.88 11.47
CA ASN A 627 -21.10 -3.09 12.55
C ASN A 627 -21.53 -4.31 13.39
N PHE A 628 -20.57 -5.04 13.93
CA PHE A 628 -20.76 -6.19 14.82
C PHE A 628 -20.33 -5.94 16.27
N GLY A 629 -19.72 -4.78 16.55
CA GLY A 629 -19.33 -4.33 17.88
C GLY A 629 -18.24 -5.19 18.52
N ALA A 630 -18.13 -5.12 19.84
CA ALA A 630 -17.22 -5.99 20.59
C ALA A 630 -17.66 -7.45 20.52
N MET A 631 -16.69 -8.37 20.63
CA MET A 631 -16.97 -9.82 20.64
C MET A 631 -17.98 -10.15 21.75
N PRO A 632 -19.10 -10.83 21.44
CA PRO A 632 -20.08 -11.23 22.45
C PRO A 632 -19.45 -12.08 23.56
N ALA A 633 -20.01 -12.04 24.77
CA ALA A 633 -19.48 -12.77 25.91
C ALA A 633 -19.67 -14.30 25.78
N THR A 634 -20.81 -14.74 25.26
CA THR A 634 -21.17 -16.17 25.18
C THR A 634 -20.78 -16.79 23.82
N LEU A 635 -20.40 -18.08 23.83
CA LEU A 635 -20.11 -18.80 22.58
C LEU A 635 -21.32 -18.91 21.66
N ALA A 636 -22.53 -19.05 22.23
CA ALA A 636 -23.77 -19.13 21.47
C ALA A 636 -24.05 -17.82 20.71
N ASP A 637 -23.86 -16.67 21.35
CA ASP A 637 -24.04 -15.37 20.68
C ASP A 637 -22.96 -15.12 19.62
N ARG A 638 -21.70 -15.48 19.90
CA ARG A 638 -20.62 -15.43 18.90
C ARG A 638 -20.98 -16.26 17.68
N PHE A 639 -21.44 -17.49 17.89
CA PHE A 639 -21.88 -18.39 16.83
C PHE A 639 -23.02 -17.78 16.00
N ALA A 640 -24.08 -17.31 16.67
CA ALA A 640 -25.25 -16.74 15.99
C ALA A 640 -24.91 -15.47 15.19
N VAL A 641 -23.94 -14.68 15.67
CA VAL A 641 -23.43 -13.52 14.95
C VAL A 641 -22.57 -13.94 13.75
N LEU A 642 -21.56 -14.80 13.94
CA LEU A 642 -20.61 -15.20 12.89
C LEU A 642 -21.28 -16.00 11.76
N TYR A 643 -21.92 -17.11 12.10
CA TYR A 643 -22.52 -18.03 11.14
C TYR A 643 -23.94 -17.65 10.72
N GLY A 644 -24.61 -16.80 11.53
CA GLY A 644 -25.92 -16.25 11.19
C GLY A 644 -25.82 -14.90 10.50
N LYS A 645 -25.63 -13.83 11.30
CA LYS A 645 -25.74 -12.45 10.80
C LYS A 645 -24.63 -12.11 9.80
N PHE A 646 -23.37 -12.27 10.18
CA PHE A 646 -22.20 -11.93 9.37
C PHE A 646 -22.16 -12.72 8.07
N ALA A 647 -22.25 -14.06 8.15
CA ALA A 647 -22.26 -14.94 6.97
C ALA A 647 -23.33 -14.55 5.95
N ARG A 648 -24.54 -14.16 6.38
CA ARG A 648 -25.61 -13.73 5.47
C ARG A 648 -25.27 -12.44 4.73
N THR A 649 -24.61 -11.47 5.37
CA THR A 649 -24.28 -10.18 4.72
C THR A 649 -23.26 -10.32 3.60
N TRP A 650 -22.38 -11.33 3.68
CA TRP A 650 -21.33 -11.60 2.70
C TRP A 650 -21.64 -12.72 1.72
N ARG A 651 -22.83 -13.33 1.85
CA ARG A 651 -23.26 -14.43 1.00
C ARG A 651 -23.49 -13.95 -0.44
N VAL A 652 -22.89 -14.66 -1.38
CA VAL A 652 -23.09 -14.46 -2.81
C VAL A 652 -24.51 -14.88 -3.18
N THR A 653 -25.13 -14.10 -4.05
CA THR A 653 -26.45 -14.36 -4.63
C THR A 653 -26.33 -14.62 -6.12
N ASP A 654 -27.39 -15.14 -6.75
CA ASP A 654 -27.42 -15.35 -8.20
C ASP A 654 -27.14 -14.05 -9.00
N LYS A 655 -27.44 -12.88 -8.41
CA LYS A 655 -27.18 -11.58 -9.04
C LYS A 655 -25.74 -11.10 -8.89
N THR A 656 -25.05 -11.52 -7.83
CA THR A 656 -23.70 -11.06 -7.50
C THR A 656 -22.63 -12.10 -7.80
N SER A 657 -23.03 -13.32 -8.18
CA SER A 657 -22.11 -14.43 -8.38
C SER A 657 -21.16 -14.21 -9.55
N LEU A 658 -19.90 -14.53 -9.28
CA LEU A 658 -18.86 -14.63 -10.30
C LEU A 658 -18.64 -16.07 -10.76
N PHE A 659 -19.29 -17.06 -10.15
CA PHE A 659 -19.12 -18.48 -10.46
C PHE A 659 -19.84 -18.91 -11.75
N ASP A 660 -19.35 -20.00 -12.32
CA ASP A 660 -20.04 -20.74 -13.38
C ASP A 660 -20.79 -21.91 -12.75
N TYR A 661 -22.02 -22.12 -13.20
CA TYR A 661 -22.89 -23.18 -12.67
C TYR A 661 -23.21 -24.21 -13.75
N ALA A 662 -23.37 -25.47 -13.34
CA ALA A 662 -23.95 -26.49 -14.22
C ALA A 662 -25.43 -26.18 -14.50
N ALA A 663 -25.99 -26.83 -15.53
CA ALA A 663 -27.40 -26.69 -15.84
C ALA A 663 -28.28 -26.99 -14.61
N GLY A 664 -29.18 -26.07 -14.28
CA GLY A 664 -30.08 -26.17 -13.12
C GLY A 664 -29.45 -25.80 -11.77
N GLN A 665 -28.15 -25.49 -11.71
CA GLN A 665 -27.50 -25.00 -10.50
C GLN A 665 -27.46 -23.47 -10.44
N THR A 666 -27.43 -22.94 -9.23
CA THR A 666 -27.36 -21.51 -8.91
C THR A 666 -26.49 -21.30 -7.66
N ALA A 667 -26.30 -20.07 -7.20
CA ALA A 667 -25.55 -19.82 -5.95
C ALA A 667 -26.20 -20.55 -4.75
N LYS A 668 -27.53 -20.66 -4.76
CA LYS A 668 -28.30 -21.38 -3.74
C LYS A 668 -27.99 -22.87 -3.67
N SER A 669 -27.53 -23.47 -4.76
CA SER A 669 -27.19 -24.90 -4.82
C SER A 669 -25.99 -25.27 -3.94
N PHE A 670 -25.24 -24.27 -3.46
CA PHE A 670 -24.03 -24.44 -2.64
C PHE A 670 -24.23 -23.93 -1.20
N VAL A 671 -25.46 -23.60 -0.80
CA VAL A 671 -25.77 -23.07 0.52
C VAL A 671 -26.34 -24.17 1.41
N ASP A 672 -25.67 -24.41 2.53
CA ASP A 672 -26.26 -25.10 3.69
C ASP A 672 -26.44 -24.07 4.81
N PRO A 673 -27.67 -23.62 5.10
CA PRO A 673 -27.92 -22.60 6.11
C PRO A 673 -27.69 -23.11 7.54
N ASP A 674 -27.69 -24.44 7.73
CA ASP A 674 -27.51 -25.09 9.02
C ASP A 674 -26.06 -25.54 9.25
N TRP A 675 -25.14 -25.19 8.32
CA TRP A 675 -23.72 -25.46 8.46
C TRP A 675 -22.90 -24.21 8.86
N PRO A 676 -22.03 -24.29 9.87
CA PRO A 676 -21.77 -25.49 10.70
C PRO A 676 -22.94 -25.80 11.65
N ALA A 677 -23.09 -27.07 12.04
CA ALA A 677 -24.23 -27.49 12.85
C ALA A 677 -24.15 -27.00 14.31
N THR A 678 -25.25 -26.44 14.82
CA THR A 678 -25.37 -26.02 16.24
C THR A 678 -25.53 -27.18 17.23
N ASN A 679 -25.91 -28.35 16.72
CA ASN A 679 -26.23 -29.54 17.52
C ASN A 679 -25.06 -30.52 17.67
N ASN A 680 -23.83 -30.07 17.36
CA ASN A 680 -22.62 -30.88 17.47
C ASN A 680 -22.58 -32.12 16.56
N ARG A 681 -23.39 -32.18 15.50
CA ARG A 681 -23.41 -33.29 14.53
C ARG A 681 -22.86 -32.85 13.18
N CYS A 682 -21.56 -33.05 12.98
CA CYS A 682 -20.88 -32.80 11.71
C CYS A 682 -21.07 -33.93 10.68
N GLN A 683 -22.13 -34.72 10.81
CA GLN A 683 -22.33 -35.96 10.04
C GLN A 683 -23.31 -35.81 8.89
N VAL A 684 -24.07 -34.72 8.84
CA VAL A 684 -25.09 -34.47 7.82
C VAL A 684 -24.91 -33.06 7.29
N SER A 685 -24.96 -32.93 5.97
CA SER A 685 -25.09 -31.66 5.27
C SER A 685 -26.22 -31.74 4.27
N ALA A 686 -26.89 -30.61 4.03
CA ALA A 686 -27.82 -30.45 2.93
C ALA A 686 -27.13 -30.52 1.56
N LEU A 687 -25.81 -30.35 1.50
CA LEU A 687 -25.01 -30.45 0.29
C LEU A 687 -24.51 -31.89 0.10
N GLY A 688 -24.82 -32.48 -1.05
CA GLY A 688 -24.33 -33.81 -1.40
C GLY A 688 -22.84 -33.80 -1.76
N GLY A 689 -22.15 -34.93 -1.54
CA GLY A 689 -20.77 -35.14 -1.97
C GLY A 689 -19.70 -34.57 -1.03
N ALA A 690 -20.05 -34.20 0.19
CA ALA A 690 -19.09 -33.83 1.23
C ALA A 690 -18.20 -35.04 1.62
N PRO A 691 -16.88 -34.87 1.74
CA PRO A 691 -15.98 -35.95 2.19
C PRO A 691 -16.23 -36.29 3.65
N LEU A 692 -15.98 -37.55 4.05
CA LEU A 692 -16.18 -38.02 5.42
C LEU A 692 -14.85 -38.43 6.06
N VAL A 693 -14.44 -37.70 7.09
CA VAL A 693 -13.33 -38.06 7.96
C VAL A 693 -13.85 -38.88 9.14
N LYS A 694 -13.37 -40.12 9.23
CA LYS A 694 -13.73 -41.03 10.32
C LYS A 694 -12.75 -40.97 11.49
N GLU A 695 -11.47 -40.70 11.21
CA GLU A 695 -10.41 -40.70 12.22
C GLU A 695 -9.48 -39.50 12.00
N PRO A 696 -9.30 -38.61 12.98
CA PRO A 696 -8.34 -37.52 12.90
C PRO A 696 -6.90 -38.04 13.04
N ALA A 697 -5.91 -37.29 12.54
CA ALA A 697 -4.51 -37.58 12.86
C ALA A 697 -4.19 -37.21 14.32
N SER A 698 -3.18 -37.84 14.91
CA SER A 698 -2.71 -37.43 16.24
C SER A 698 -2.03 -36.06 16.18
N LEU A 699 -2.11 -35.30 17.29
CA LEU A 699 -1.44 -34.00 17.39
C LEU A 699 0.09 -34.11 17.18
N GLU A 700 0.69 -35.24 17.58
CA GLU A 700 2.12 -35.49 17.38
C GLU A 700 2.47 -35.62 15.89
N ILE A 701 1.69 -36.40 15.13
CA ILE A 701 1.85 -36.54 13.68
C ILE A 701 1.66 -35.18 13.01
N ALA A 702 0.64 -34.42 13.38
CA ALA A 702 0.37 -33.10 12.82
C ALA A 702 1.52 -32.10 13.09
N LYS A 703 2.02 -32.04 14.33
CA LYS A 703 3.17 -31.20 14.70
C LYS A 703 4.43 -31.60 13.94
N GLN A 704 4.69 -32.89 13.81
CA GLN A 704 5.86 -33.39 13.09
C GLN A 704 5.78 -33.06 11.60
N ALA A 705 4.62 -33.28 10.98
CA ALA A 705 4.38 -32.98 9.57
C ALA A 705 4.58 -31.49 9.27
N CYS A 706 3.98 -30.62 10.09
CA CYS A 706 3.98 -29.17 9.86
C CYS A 706 5.21 -28.45 10.44
N ALA A 707 6.18 -29.15 11.04
CA ALA A 707 7.35 -28.53 11.67
C ALA A 707 8.16 -27.64 10.71
N GLY A 708 8.19 -27.99 9.41
CA GLY A 708 8.89 -27.25 8.35
C GLY A 708 8.15 -26.02 7.82
N VAL A 709 6.92 -25.75 8.25
CA VAL A 709 6.16 -24.57 7.82
C VAL A 709 6.76 -23.31 8.49
N PRO A 710 7.31 -22.36 7.71
CA PRO A 710 8.13 -21.28 8.26
C PRO A 710 7.29 -20.16 8.91
N ASP A 711 6.07 -19.97 8.42
CA ASP A 711 5.14 -18.96 8.93
C ASP A 711 4.42 -19.52 10.17
N LYS A 712 4.50 -18.82 11.31
CA LYS A 712 3.94 -19.31 12.58
C LYS A 712 2.44 -19.56 12.49
N GLN A 713 1.70 -18.62 11.89
CA GLN A 713 0.26 -18.70 11.79
C GLN A 713 -0.16 -19.81 10.83
N ALA A 714 0.46 -19.87 9.66
CA ALA A 714 0.23 -20.94 8.70
C ALA A 714 0.62 -22.32 9.25
N ARG A 715 1.64 -22.39 10.12
CA ARG A 715 2.03 -23.64 10.79
C ARG A 715 0.96 -24.10 11.79
N GLU A 716 0.37 -23.19 12.54
CA GLU A 716 -0.70 -23.52 13.48
C GLU A 716 -1.96 -24.00 12.74
N GLN A 717 -2.31 -23.34 11.64
CA GLN A 717 -3.38 -23.75 10.71
C GLN A 717 -3.09 -25.14 10.10
N CYS A 718 -1.87 -25.36 9.59
CA CYS A 718 -1.44 -26.68 9.09
C CYS A 718 -1.58 -27.79 10.13
N ILE A 719 -1.20 -27.54 11.39
CA ILE A 719 -1.33 -28.53 12.46
C ILE A 719 -2.80 -28.87 12.69
N PHE A 720 -3.68 -27.87 12.68
CA PHE A 720 -5.12 -28.07 12.81
C PHE A 720 -5.68 -28.88 11.64
N ASP A 721 -5.42 -28.47 10.40
CA ASP A 721 -5.87 -29.17 9.20
C ASP A 721 -5.39 -30.63 9.15
N VAL A 722 -4.10 -30.89 9.39
CA VAL A 722 -3.56 -32.27 9.36
C VAL A 722 -4.25 -33.12 10.42
N GLN A 723 -4.50 -32.55 11.60
CA GLN A 723 -5.22 -33.22 12.67
C GLN A 723 -6.68 -33.50 12.28
N VAL A 724 -7.42 -32.49 11.85
CA VAL A 724 -8.87 -32.58 11.60
C VAL A 724 -9.18 -33.35 10.33
N LEU A 725 -8.44 -33.13 9.26
CA LEU A 725 -8.65 -33.84 7.99
C LEU A 725 -8.06 -35.25 8.02
N GLY A 726 -7.12 -35.55 8.94
CA GLY A 726 -6.38 -36.80 8.93
C GLY A 726 -5.47 -36.93 7.70
N ASP A 727 -5.12 -35.81 7.07
CA ASP A 727 -4.39 -35.76 5.81
C ASP A 727 -3.04 -35.07 5.97
N VAL A 728 -2.00 -35.87 6.19
CA VAL A 728 -0.60 -35.39 6.30
C VAL A 728 -0.15 -34.63 5.05
N GLY A 729 -0.73 -34.92 3.88
CA GLY A 729 -0.38 -34.23 2.66
C GLY A 729 -0.79 -32.75 2.65
N ALA A 730 -1.67 -32.30 3.57
CA ALA A 730 -2.12 -30.90 3.67
C ALA A 730 -0.94 -29.94 3.80
N VAL A 731 0.16 -30.36 4.46
CA VAL A 731 1.40 -29.59 4.57
C VAL A 731 1.96 -29.13 3.21
N LYS A 732 1.75 -29.91 2.14
CA LYS A 732 2.24 -29.56 0.79
C LYS A 732 1.56 -28.32 0.24
N ALA A 733 0.26 -28.15 0.51
CA ALA A 733 -0.47 -26.94 0.11
C ALA A 733 0.10 -25.73 0.84
N TYR A 734 0.23 -25.77 2.17
CA TYR A 734 0.85 -24.70 2.95
C TYR A 734 2.25 -24.32 2.45
N LEU A 735 3.14 -25.29 2.28
CA LEU A 735 4.50 -25.01 1.80
C LEU A 735 4.48 -24.38 0.41
N ARG A 736 3.65 -24.89 -0.50
CA ARG A 736 3.53 -24.36 -1.86
C ARG A 736 2.96 -22.94 -1.86
N THR A 737 1.89 -22.72 -1.12
CA THR A 737 1.23 -21.42 -0.95
C THR A 737 2.23 -20.40 -0.41
N LEU A 738 3.01 -20.74 0.61
CA LEU A 738 4.01 -19.84 1.20
C LEU A 738 5.22 -19.58 0.29
N GLU A 739 5.66 -20.57 -0.49
CA GLU A 739 6.71 -20.41 -1.51
C GLU A 739 6.25 -19.42 -2.59
N LEU A 740 5.04 -19.61 -3.13
CA LEU A 740 4.44 -18.70 -4.12
C LEU A 740 4.20 -17.32 -3.55
N ARG A 741 3.74 -17.23 -2.30
CA ARG A 741 3.59 -15.96 -1.58
C ARG A 741 4.91 -15.21 -1.52
N ALA A 742 6.00 -15.87 -1.15
CA ALA A 742 7.33 -15.26 -1.11
C ALA A 742 7.81 -14.82 -2.50
N ALA A 743 7.61 -15.65 -3.53
CA ALA A 743 7.99 -15.33 -4.90
C ALA A 743 7.21 -14.12 -5.44
N VAL A 744 5.88 -14.11 -5.31
CA VAL A 744 5.04 -12.99 -5.74
C VAL A 744 5.34 -11.74 -4.91
N GLN A 745 5.54 -11.87 -3.61
CA GLN A 745 5.94 -10.75 -2.75
C GLN A 745 7.26 -10.11 -3.18
N ALA A 746 8.22 -10.90 -3.68
CA ALA A 746 9.47 -10.40 -4.25
C ALA A 746 9.29 -9.69 -5.61
N THR A 747 8.17 -9.95 -6.31
CA THR A 747 7.75 -9.21 -7.51
C THR A 747 6.80 -8.05 -7.23
N ILE A 748 6.39 -7.88 -5.96
CA ILE A 748 5.58 -6.74 -5.47
C ILE A 748 6.47 -5.68 -4.82
N ARG A 749 7.50 -6.17 -4.14
CA ARG A 749 8.55 -5.37 -3.57
C ARG A 749 9.38 -4.85 -4.70
#